data_AF-A0A7Y2D064-F1
#
_entry.id   AF-A0A7Y2D064-F1
#
_cell.length_a   1.000
_cell.length_b   1.000
_cell.length_c   1.000
_cell.angle_alpha   90.00
_cell.angle_beta   90.00
_cell.angle_gamma   90.00
#
_symmetry.space_group_name_H-M   'P 1'
#
loop_
_entity.id
_entity.type
_entity.pdbx_description
1 polymer ?
#
loop_
_entity_poly.entity_id
_entity_poly.type
_entity_poly.pdbx_seq_one_letter_code
_entity_poly.pdbx_strand_id
1 'polypeptide(L)'
;MRTRSIQFIVTALVLSVFPLIVSAQIKLTWKVEQFDIASVLPSNYSADRDLDVTAKLRLRNQSERGFGRVTLRINESAKIESVTANGTSVDFRLGTEKLSETQNLQKVQIRVPSVAAGATVEVSVKYKFKVDANSGLNALSPTESQFLPYSYWYPAPTSWFFPEGADRAPVNISVEGVGNRKLVAAGSGVGNKFSAPVSGMPFFATGNWNVTESDGVFVYAPKSKGVVPARIQELAGLAGEAKAYVESLAGKKIDVPIHIVGVSRGSGFSENGTVFVDRGAFMSGSLDSKTAVAITEAVSKAMFGNVVEVRGRAYGVVSEGLSRHVSNRFIEDKFGKETLETIRLRQLSNYQAISDKDGPLSQITPVDVYYYSATGNKGAMIWNYLGQKYEGQFDSILRASLADGELSLTELRSAFSGQKGYLDYSIDQVTGLNLMIGRPLASGAVTKCALRNLGEVPVVVEAVGYEASGKKYSSTITIPAKGFSEVVFQSPSVVRAELDPGKLYTQLSYRDDVAPREITDDDPLVFIKREFDRQRYSEAERNARLVLRRFPAFDDARVFLGRAHLAQGRMTDAKTEFEKVLGSKLPTPQSQAWALVGLGEVARKTGNKQRALEHYQKAIQSDAEYGATLAARRGRKELNVKSEIPSEVTSFFANFDKAVVANSKRAVESLLMKGEIARFSGSVAGQTQAWTTSIIAVDALDDESFLVETDLSLKLLNRNVETGLAVFRLSRVGGELKLSGVEVFEVS
;
A
#
# COMPACT_ATOMS: atom_id res chain seq x y z
N MET A 1 -66.00 34.73 -20.90
CA MET A 1 -66.98 33.61 -20.95
C MET A 1 -66.35 32.51 -21.78
N ARG A 2 -66.14 31.26 -21.38
CA ARG A 2 -66.66 30.45 -20.27
C ARG A 2 -65.60 29.37 -19.95
N THR A 3 -65.28 29.27 -18.66
CA THR A 3 -64.95 28.06 -17.87
C THR A 3 -64.06 26.96 -18.47
N ARG A 4 -62.81 26.88 -17.99
CA ARG A 4 -62.02 25.64 -17.93
C ARG A 4 -62.00 25.11 -16.50
N SER A 5 -62.30 23.83 -16.39
CA SER A 5 -62.46 23.04 -15.16
C SER A 5 -61.13 22.87 -14.41
N ILE A 6 -61.22 22.99 -13.09
CA ILE A 6 -60.16 22.75 -12.11
C ILE A 6 -60.04 21.24 -11.89
N GLN A 7 -58.86 20.66 -12.08
CA GLN A 7 -58.51 19.34 -11.57
C GLN A 7 -57.37 19.51 -10.54
N PHE A 8 -57.71 19.24 -9.29
CA PHE A 8 -56.79 19.12 -8.16
C PHE A 8 -55.87 17.91 -8.39
N ILE A 9 -54.56 18.14 -8.42
CA ILE A 9 -53.56 17.06 -8.30
C ILE A 9 -53.24 16.92 -6.82
N VAL A 10 -53.69 15.81 -6.24
CA VAL A 10 -53.28 15.33 -4.91
C VAL A 10 -51.89 14.71 -5.07
N THR A 11 -50.86 15.42 -4.60
CA THR A 11 -49.51 14.87 -4.49
C THR A 11 -49.49 13.89 -3.31
N ALA A 12 -49.55 12.59 -3.62
CA ALA A 12 -49.35 11.54 -2.63
C ALA A 12 -47.89 11.57 -2.15
N LEU A 13 -47.72 11.84 -0.86
CA LEU A 13 -46.47 11.75 -0.14
C LEU A 13 -46.05 10.26 -0.05
N VAL A 14 -45.21 9.80 -0.98
CA VAL A 14 -44.57 8.48 -0.86
C VAL A 14 -43.46 8.61 0.18
N LEU A 15 -43.78 8.27 1.43
CA LEU A 15 -42.80 7.92 2.45
C LEU A 15 -42.05 6.67 1.94
N SER A 16 -40.89 6.89 1.33
CA SER A 16 -39.91 5.83 1.06
C SER A 16 -39.33 5.37 2.40
N VAL A 17 -40.04 4.47 3.06
CA VAL A 17 -39.49 3.62 4.12
C VAL A 17 -38.50 2.70 3.42
N PHE A 18 -37.21 3.01 3.49
CA PHE A 18 -36.18 2.03 3.19
C PHE A 18 -36.42 0.84 4.12
N PRO A 19 -36.66 -0.38 3.61
CA PRO A 19 -36.63 -1.53 4.47
C PRO A 19 -35.20 -1.60 5.02
N LEU A 20 -35.05 -1.47 6.33
CA LEU A 20 -33.93 -2.06 7.06
C LEU A 20 -33.93 -3.53 6.67
N ILE A 21 -33.14 -3.88 5.65
CA ILE A 21 -32.78 -5.26 5.41
C ILE A 21 -31.93 -5.61 6.62
N VAL A 22 -32.56 -6.21 7.62
CA VAL A 22 -31.87 -7.06 8.59
C VAL A 22 -31.27 -8.17 7.72
N SER A 23 -30.05 -7.94 7.26
CA SER A 23 -29.25 -8.96 6.59
C SER A 23 -29.19 -10.12 7.56
N ALA A 24 -29.92 -11.20 7.26
CA ALA A 24 -29.76 -12.46 7.98
C ALA A 24 -28.27 -12.76 8.03
N GLN A 25 -27.70 -12.81 9.22
CA GLN A 25 -26.29 -13.04 9.45
C GLN A 25 -25.96 -14.38 8.78
N ILE A 26 -25.22 -14.37 7.67
CA ILE A 26 -24.76 -15.61 7.03
C ILE A 26 -23.74 -16.20 8.00
N LYS A 27 -24.19 -17.11 8.88
CA LYS A 27 -23.29 -17.84 9.76
C LYS A 27 -22.40 -18.72 8.89
N LEU A 28 -21.08 -18.54 9.01
CA LEU A 28 -20.09 -19.43 8.41
C LEU A 28 -20.45 -20.89 8.73
N THR A 29 -20.54 -21.73 7.71
CA THR A 29 -20.82 -23.16 7.91
C THR A 29 -19.54 -23.95 8.21
N TRP A 30 -18.44 -23.59 7.57
CA TRP A 30 -17.13 -24.21 7.74
C TRP A 30 -16.13 -23.16 8.17
N LYS A 31 -15.30 -23.50 9.15
CA LYS A 31 -14.13 -22.71 9.55
C LYS A 31 -12.89 -23.54 9.32
N VAL A 32 -11.83 -22.95 8.78
CA VAL A 32 -10.53 -23.62 8.69
C VAL A 32 -9.84 -23.61 10.06
N GLU A 33 -9.36 -24.76 10.50
CA GLU A 33 -8.54 -24.91 11.72
C GLU A 33 -7.05 -25.05 11.43
N GLN A 34 -6.69 -25.50 10.23
CA GLN A 34 -5.32 -25.69 9.80
C GLN A 34 -5.27 -25.68 8.27
N PHE A 35 -4.27 -24.97 7.74
CA PHE A 35 -3.82 -25.14 6.36
C PHE A 35 -2.53 -25.95 6.32
N ASP A 36 -2.49 -27.00 5.50
CA ASP A 36 -1.29 -27.77 5.17
C ASP A 36 -1.13 -27.75 3.65
N ILE A 37 -0.19 -26.95 3.14
CA ILE A 37 -0.05 -26.74 1.69
C ILE A 37 1.34 -27.15 1.23
N ALA A 38 1.38 -28.14 0.34
CA ALA A 38 2.58 -28.55 -0.37
C ALA A 38 2.51 -28.05 -1.81
N SER A 39 3.59 -27.46 -2.30
CA SER A 39 3.69 -26.98 -3.67
C SER A 39 5.02 -27.34 -4.31
N VAL A 40 5.04 -27.46 -5.63
CA VAL A 40 6.24 -27.76 -6.42
C VAL A 40 6.37 -26.68 -7.50
N LEU A 41 7.48 -25.96 -7.47
CA LEU A 41 7.83 -24.98 -8.49
C LEU A 41 8.30 -25.69 -9.77
N PRO A 42 8.04 -25.12 -10.96
CA PRO A 42 8.45 -25.73 -12.22
C PRO A 42 9.97 -25.81 -12.34
N SER A 43 10.47 -26.91 -12.90
CA SER A 43 11.90 -27.09 -13.19
C SER A 43 12.36 -26.34 -14.45
N ASN A 44 11.42 -26.02 -15.35
CA ASN A 44 11.67 -25.24 -16.57
C ASN A 44 10.58 -24.18 -16.77
N TYR A 45 10.83 -22.98 -16.25
CA TYR A 45 9.93 -21.82 -16.33
C TYR A 45 9.60 -21.36 -17.76
N SER A 46 10.43 -21.73 -18.75
CA SER A 46 10.19 -21.40 -20.16
C SER A 46 9.18 -22.34 -20.81
N ALA A 47 9.17 -23.62 -20.39
CA ALA A 47 8.22 -24.62 -20.89
C ALA A 47 6.92 -24.63 -20.06
N ASP A 48 7.05 -24.67 -18.73
CA ASP A 48 5.97 -24.85 -17.78
C ASP A 48 5.73 -23.59 -16.95
N ARG A 49 4.46 -23.21 -16.79
CA ARG A 49 4.01 -22.04 -16.04
C ARG A 49 2.91 -22.41 -15.03
N ASP A 50 2.92 -23.66 -14.58
CA ASP A 50 2.04 -24.15 -13.55
C ASP A 50 2.78 -24.25 -12.21
N LEU A 51 2.07 -23.92 -11.13
CA LEU A 51 2.44 -24.33 -9.78
C LEU A 51 1.64 -25.59 -9.44
N ASP A 52 2.32 -26.69 -9.17
CA ASP A 52 1.67 -27.92 -8.72
C ASP A 52 1.41 -27.79 -7.21
N VAL A 53 0.17 -28.00 -6.77
CA VAL A 53 -0.21 -27.80 -5.37
C VAL A 53 -1.09 -28.94 -4.85
N THR A 54 -0.82 -29.34 -3.62
CA THR A 54 -1.72 -30.13 -2.78
C THR A 54 -2.07 -29.32 -1.54
N ALA A 55 -3.31 -28.86 -1.46
CA ALA A 55 -3.80 -28.08 -0.33
C ALA A 55 -4.72 -28.94 0.53
N LYS A 56 -4.31 -29.16 1.77
CA LYS A 56 -5.03 -29.93 2.77
C LYS A 56 -5.56 -28.99 3.85
N LEU A 57 -6.86 -29.07 4.09
CA LEU A 57 -7.60 -28.20 5.01
C LEU A 57 -8.28 -29.05 6.07
N ARG A 58 -8.07 -28.70 7.33
CA ARG A 58 -8.88 -29.21 8.45
C ARG A 58 -10.05 -28.25 8.67
N LEU A 59 -11.27 -28.71 8.40
CA LEU A 59 -12.47 -27.89 8.43
C LEU A 59 -13.34 -28.25 9.63
N ARG A 60 -13.66 -27.29 10.51
CA ARG A 60 -14.65 -27.43 11.58
C ARG A 60 -16.03 -27.02 11.08
N ASN A 61 -17.04 -27.85 11.33
CA ASN A 61 -18.44 -27.47 11.13
C ASN A 61 -18.89 -26.50 12.22
N GLN A 62 -19.17 -25.25 11.85
CA GLN A 62 -19.64 -24.17 12.74
C GLN A 62 -21.16 -24.02 12.75
N SER A 63 -21.89 -24.82 11.97
CA SER A 63 -23.34 -24.79 11.99
C SER A 63 -23.91 -25.51 13.21
N GLU A 64 -25.18 -25.22 13.54
CA GLU A 64 -25.89 -25.77 14.69
C GLU A 64 -26.30 -27.25 14.52
N ARG A 65 -26.03 -27.85 13.34
CA ARG A 65 -26.43 -29.23 13.00
C ARG A 65 -25.38 -29.95 12.16
N GLY A 66 -25.60 -31.23 11.93
CA GLY A 66 -24.80 -32.00 10.97
C GLY A 66 -24.82 -31.39 9.56
N PHE A 67 -23.65 -31.29 8.91
CA PHE A 67 -23.53 -30.74 7.56
C PHE A 67 -22.55 -31.55 6.70
N GLY A 68 -22.89 -31.79 5.43
CA GLY A 68 -22.12 -32.65 4.53
C GLY A 68 -21.72 -32.02 3.19
N ARG A 69 -22.03 -30.73 2.97
CA ARG A 69 -21.66 -30.04 1.73
C ARG A 69 -20.52 -29.07 1.99
N VAL A 70 -19.38 -29.28 1.35
CA VAL A 70 -18.25 -28.34 1.39
C VAL A 70 -18.20 -27.58 0.07
N THR A 71 -17.95 -26.28 0.11
CA THR A 71 -17.70 -25.47 -1.09
C THR A 71 -16.45 -24.66 -0.83
N LEU A 72 -15.42 -24.92 -1.62
CA LEU A 72 -14.15 -24.20 -1.58
C LEU A 72 -14.07 -23.24 -2.76
N ARG A 73 -13.40 -22.11 -2.57
CA ARG A 73 -13.17 -21.07 -3.57
C ARG A 73 -11.68 -21.00 -3.85
N ILE A 74 -11.32 -20.98 -5.13
CA ILE A 74 -9.95 -20.94 -5.62
C ILE A 74 -9.88 -20.10 -6.90
N ASN A 75 -8.70 -19.67 -7.30
CA ASN A 75 -8.50 -18.96 -8.56
C ASN A 75 -9.12 -19.71 -9.76
N GLU A 76 -9.73 -18.97 -10.68
CA GLU A 76 -10.37 -19.55 -11.88
C GLU A 76 -9.38 -20.28 -12.81
N SER A 77 -8.09 -19.93 -12.76
CA SER A 77 -7.02 -20.58 -13.53
C SER A 77 -6.51 -21.89 -12.89
N ALA A 78 -7.01 -22.28 -11.72
CA ALA A 78 -6.63 -23.54 -11.08
C ALA A 78 -7.30 -24.73 -11.77
N LYS A 79 -6.52 -25.71 -12.23
CA LYS A 79 -7.01 -26.96 -12.78
C LYS A 79 -7.06 -28.03 -11.69
N ILE A 80 -8.24 -28.34 -11.19
CA ILE A 80 -8.45 -29.36 -10.15
C ILE A 80 -8.22 -30.76 -10.73
N GLU A 81 -7.30 -31.52 -10.13
CA GLU A 81 -6.98 -32.89 -10.55
C GLU A 81 -7.75 -33.93 -9.73
N SER A 82 -7.78 -33.76 -8.41
CA SER A 82 -8.50 -34.66 -7.50
C SER A 82 -8.84 -34.00 -6.18
N VAL A 83 -9.82 -34.57 -5.48
CA VAL A 83 -10.22 -34.19 -4.13
C VAL A 83 -10.35 -35.42 -3.27
N THR A 84 -9.84 -35.36 -2.04
CA THR A 84 -10.07 -36.40 -1.03
C THR A 84 -10.71 -35.80 0.23
N ALA A 85 -11.50 -36.60 0.93
CA ALA A 85 -12.04 -36.31 2.25
C ALA A 85 -11.62 -37.42 3.22
N ASN A 86 -10.95 -37.07 4.32
CA ASN A 86 -10.33 -38.01 5.27
C ASN A 86 -9.52 -39.12 4.56
N GLY A 87 -8.72 -38.73 3.55
CA GLY A 87 -7.89 -39.63 2.75
C GLY A 87 -8.62 -40.43 1.67
N THR A 88 -9.95 -40.39 1.60
CA THR A 88 -10.74 -41.12 0.60
C THR A 88 -11.10 -40.21 -0.59
N SER A 89 -10.93 -40.69 -1.82
CA SER A 89 -11.32 -39.93 -3.03
C SER A 89 -12.82 -39.61 -3.02
N VAL A 90 -13.18 -38.38 -3.38
CA VAL A 90 -14.57 -37.92 -3.45
C VAL A 90 -14.85 -37.19 -4.75
N ASP A 91 -16.07 -37.36 -5.26
CA ASP A 91 -16.52 -36.60 -6.42
C ASP A 91 -16.66 -35.11 -6.09
N PHE A 92 -16.28 -34.27 -7.05
CA PHE A 92 -16.44 -32.83 -6.96
C PHE A 92 -17.14 -32.27 -8.20
N ARG A 93 -17.78 -31.12 -8.03
CA ARG A 93 -18.33 -30.32 -9.13
C ARG A 93 -17.69 -28.95 -9.13
N LEU A 94 -17.33 -28.50 -10.32
CA LEU A 94 -16.81 -27.16 -10.54
C LEU A 94 -17.97 -26.21 -10.83
N GLY A 95 -17.85 -24.98 -10.34
CA GLY A 95 -18.75 -23.89 -10.68
C GLY A 95 -18.03 -22.56 -10.61
N THR A 96 -18.74 -21.49 -10.93
CA THR A 96 -18.17 -20.14 -10.94
C THR A 96 -18.86 -19.28 -9.89
N GLU A 97 -18.09 -18.42 -9.23
CA GLU A 97 -18.58 -17.34 -8.38
C GLU A 97 -18.07 -16.02 -8.93
N LYS A 98 -19.00 -15.14 -9.32
CA LYS A 98 -18.68 -13.82 -9.83
C LYS A 98 -18.36 -12.90 -8.65
N LEU A 99 -17.18 -12.29 -8.65
CA LEU A 99 -16.74 -11.34 -7.63
C LEU A 99 -16.97 -9.89 -8.07
N SER A 100 -16.65 -9.60 -9.33
CA SER A 100 -16.84 -8.30 -9.95
C SER A 100 -17.19 -8.48 -11.43
N GLU A 101 -17.25 -7.40 -12.20
CA GLU A 101 -17.43 -7.49 -13.65
C GLU A 101 -16.27 -8.21 -14.35
N THR A 102 -15.08 -8.20 -13.76
CA THR A 102 -13.84 -8.68 -14.38
C THR A 102 -13.15 -9.81 -13.62
N GLN A 103 -13.66 -10.20 -12.45
CA GLN A 103 -13.05 -11.22 -11.61
C GLN A 103 -14.05 -12.32 -11.22
N ASN A 104 -13.63 -13.57 -11.39
CA ASN A 104 -14.35 -14.74 -10.91
C ASN A 104 -13.45 -15.62 -10.03
N LEU A 105 -14.10 -16.40 -9.17
CA LEU A 105 -13.50 -17.56 -8.53
C LEU A 105 -14.13 -18.84 -9.07
N GLN A 106 -13.33 -19.89 -9.06
CA GLN A 106 -13.83 -21.25 -9.23
C GLN A 106 -14.30 -21.79 -7.88
N LYS A 107 -15.48 -22.39 -7.87
CA LYS A 107 -16.03 -23.16 -6.74
C LYS A 107 -15.75 -24.63 -6.94
N VAL A 108 -15.17 -25.28 -5.94
CA VAL A 108 -15.04 -26.73 -5.84
C VAL A 108 -16.07 -27.21 -4.83
N GLN A 109 -17.14 -27.85 -5.32
CA GLN A 109 -18.26 -28.32 -4.53
C GLN A 109 -18.13 -29.81 -4.26
N ILE A 110 -18.10 -30.19 -2.98
CA ILE A 110 -17.79 -31.55 -2.53
C ILE A 110 -18.91 -32.03 -1.61
N ARG A 111 -19.23 -33.33 -1.68
CA ARG A 111 -20.10 -34.00 -0.70
C ARG A 111 -19.25 -34.90 0.18
N VAL A 112 -19.37 -34.71 1.48
CA VAL A 112 -18.74 -35.53 2.52
C VAL A 112 -19.83 -36.16 3.39
N PRO A 113 -19.54 -37.25 4.12
CA PRO A 113 -20.43 -37.74 5.17
C PRO A 113 -20.81 -36.61 6.14
N SER A 114 -22.03 -36.67 6.70
CA SER A 114 -22.51 -35.62 7.60
C SER A 114 -21.57 -35.43 8.80
N VAL A 115 -20.95 -34.26 8.89
CA VAL A 115 -20.05 -33.87 9.98
C VAL A 115 -20.89 -33.22 11.08
N ALA A 116 -20.87 -33.74 12.30
CA ALA A 116 -21.61 -33.17 13.42
C ALA A 116 -21.21 -31.71 13.72
N ALA A 117 -22.08 -30.96 14.38
CA ALA A 117 -21.76 -29.61 14.84
C ALA A 117 -20.50 -29.62 15.74
N GLY A 118 -19.56 -28.72 15.49
CA GLY A 118 -18.26 -28.66 16.19
C GLY A 118 -17.25 -29.74 15.79
N ALA A 119 -17.65 -30.78 15.06
CA ALA A 119 -16.74 -31.81 14.55
C ALA A 119 -15.98 -31.32 13.32
N THR A 120 -14.93 -32.08 12.94
CA THR A 120 -14.01 -31.70 11.87
C THR A 120 -13.99 -32.72 10.74
N VAL A 121 -13.67 -32.25 9.54
CA VAL A 121 -13.37 -33.07 8.37
C VAL A 121 -12.12 -32.55 7.68
N GLU A 122 -11.29 -33.47 7.22
CA GLU A 122 -10.10 -33.16 6.45
C GLU A 122 -10.43 -33.21 4.96
N VAL A 123 -10.14 -32.15 4.22
CA VAL A 123 -10.33 -32.08 2.77
C VAL A 123 -9.00 -31.75 2.11
N SER A 124 -8.55 -32.58 1.16
CA SER A 124 -7.35 -32.34 0.37
C SER A 124 -7.73 -32.12 -1.09
N VAL A 125 -7.16 -31.08 -1.71
CA VAL A 125 -7.37 -30.72 -3.12
C VAL A 125 -6.02 -30.71 -3.81
N LYS A 126 -5.87 -31.52 -4.86
CA LYS A 126 -4.70 -31.52 -5.75
C LYS A 126 -5.04 -30.77 -7.04
N TYR A 127 -4.18 -29.84 -7.44
CA TYR A 127 -4.42 -29.00 -8.60
C TYR A 127 -3.14 -28.41 -9.18
N LYS A 128 -3.22 -27.95 -10.43
CA LYS A 128 -2.20 -27.11 -11.08
C LYS A 128 -2.71 -25.67 -11.16
N PHE A 129 -1.96 -24.71 -10.65
CA PHE A 129 -2.30 -23.29 -10.76
C PHE A 129 -1.49 -22.63 -11.86
N LYS A 130 -2.16 -22.34 -12.98
CA LYS A 130 -1.54 -21.73 -14.15
C LYS A 130 -1.29 -20.24 -13.94
N VAL A 131 -0.06 -19.79 -14.21
CA VAL A 131 0.35 -18.38 -14.14
C VAL A 131 0.73 -17.92 -15.54
N ASP A 132 -0.20 -17.35 -16.29
CA ASP A 132 0.10 -16.90 -17.67
C ASP A 132 1.01 -15.67 -17.69
N ALA A 133 0.81 -14.73 -16.78
CA ALA A 133 1.62 -13.53 -16.61
C ALA A 133 1.95 -13.30 -15.12
N ASN A 134 3.15 -12.76 -14.84
CA ASN A 134 3.53 -12.39 -13.49
C ASN A 134 2.78 -11.14 -13.04
N SER A 135 2.40 -11.12 -11.76
CA SER A 135 1.75 -9.98 -11.11
C SER A 135 2.35 -9.74 -9.72
N GLY A 136 1.91 -8.67 -9.05
CA GLY A 136 2.23 -8.46 -7.63
C GLY A 136 1.62 -9.50 -6.69
N LEU A 137 0.64 -10.30 -7.13
CA LEU A 137 -0.03 -11.29 -6.30
C LEU A 137 0.50 -12.71 -6.49
N ASN A 138 0.87 -13.06 -7.71
CA ASN A 138 1.44 -14.37 -8.04
C ASN A 138 2.42 -14.25 -9.20
N ALA A 139 3.55 -14.93 -9.08
CA ALA A 139 4.59 -14.94 -10.08
C ALA A 139 5.35 -16.26 -10.09
N LEU A 140 5.66 -16.75 -11.29
CA LEU A 140 6.61 -17.82 -11.54
C LEU A 140 7.72 -17.27 -12.43
N SER A 141 8.90 -17.08 -11.85
CA SER A 141 10.11 -16.68 -12.55
C SER A 141 11.33 -17.39 -11.95
N PRO A 142 12.35 -17.70 -12.78
CA PRO A 142 13.56 -18.38 -12.31
C PRO A 142 14.35 -17.57 -11.28
N THR A 143 14.17 -16.25 -11.22
CA THR A 143 14.87 -15.37 -10.27
C THR A 143 14.05 -15.10 -9.00
N GLU A 144 12.73 -14.96 -9.13
CA GLU A 144 11.82 -14.67 -8.02
C GLU A 144 10.44 -15.27 -8.31
N SER A 145 9.88 -16.04 -7.37
CA SER A 145 8.51 -16.55 -7.49
C SER A 145 7.75 -16.29 -6.20
N GLN A 146 6.49 -15.89 -6.28
CA GLN A 146 5.68 -15.60 -5.09
C GLN A 146 4.22 -15.98 -5.32
N PHE A 147 3.54 -16.30 -4.23
CA PHE A 147 2.11 -16.58 -4.22
C PHE A 147 1.51 -15.98 -2.95
N LEU A 148 0.78 -14.89 -3.14
CA LEU A 148 0.15 -14.12 -2.09
C LEU A 148 -1.34 -14.46 -2.00
N PRO A 149 -1.97 -14.29 -0.84
CA PRO A 149 -3.33 -14.77 -0.60
C PRO A 149 -4.39 -14.22 -1.55
N TYR A 150 -4.30 -12.94 -1.95
CA TYR A 150 -5.26 -12.33 -2.88
C TYR A 150 -5.24 -12.93 -4.29
N SER A 151 -4.25 -13.76 -4.63
CA SER A 151 -4.28 -14.55 -5.87
C SER A 151 -5.22 -15.75 -5.81
N TYR A 152 -5.74 -16.12 -4.64
CA TYR A 152 -6.51 -17.37 -4.42
C TYR A 152 -5.77 -18.60 -4.93
N TRP A 153 -4.44 -18.62 -4.76
CA TRP A 153 -3.58 -19.75 -5.12
C TRP A 153 -3.84 -21.01 -4.29
N TYR A 154 -4.62 -20.89 -3.19
CA TYR A 154 -5.10 -21.99 -2.35
C TYR A 154 -6.63 -21.95 -2.21
N PRO A 155 -7.27 -23.12 -2.04
CA PRO A 155 -8.71 -23.19 -1.83
C PRO A 155 -9.08 -22.78 -0.39
N ALA A 156 -10.18 -22.04 -0.20
CA ALA A 156 -10.74 -21.70 1.11
C ALA A 156 -12.28 -21.70 1.11
N PRO A 157 -12.95 -22.02 2.23
CA PRO A 157 -14.41 -22.02 2.28
C PRO A 157 -14.99 -20.61 2.25
N THR A 158 -14.29 -19.58 2.72
CA THR A 158 -14.68 -18.18 2.54
C THR A 158 -13.72 -17.41 1.64
N SER A 159 -14.18 -16.24 1.19
CA SER A 159 -13.43 -15.31 0.36
C SER A 159 -13.20 -14.02 1.14
N TRP A 160 -12.02 -13.44 0.96
CA TRP A 160 -11.62 -12.13 1.49
C TRP A 160 -12.53 -11.00 0.99
N PHE A 161 -13.33 -11.26 -0.05
CA PHE A 161 -14.28 -10.34 -0.66
C PHE A 161 -15.66 -10.36 -0.01
N PHE A 162 -15.82 -11.09 1.09
CA PHE A 162 -16.99 -10.95 1.95
C PHE A 162 -16.72 -9.94 3.08
N PRO A 163 -17.74 -9.20 3.54
CA PRO A 163 -17.59 -8.24 4.65
C PRO A 163 -17.02 -8.86 5.93
N GLU A 164 -17.24 -10.15 6.15
CA GLU A 164 -16.75 -10.93 7.28
C GLU A 164 -15.24 -11.27 7.18
N GLY A 165 -14.61 -10.98 6.04
CA GLY A 165 -13.23 -11.35 5.75
C GLY A 165 -13.08 -12.82 5.41
N ALA A 166 -11.87 -13.32 5.52
CA ALA A 166 -11.53 -14.68 5.15
C ALA A 166 -11.04 -15.51 6.31
N ASP A 167 -10.98 -16.82 6.06
CA ASP A 167 -10.45 -17.80 6.99
C ASP A 167 -8.97 -17.54 7.29
N ARG A 168 -8.69 -17.42 8.59
CA ARG A 168 -7.35 -17.39 9.16
C ARG A 168 -7.18 -18.59 10.07
N ALA A 169 -6.06 -19.29 9.95
CA ALA A 169 -5.74 -20.45 10.75
C ALA A 169 -4.22 -20.66 10.80
N PRO A 170 -3.70 -21.50 11.70
CA PRO A 170 -2.34 -21.99 11.62
C PRO A 170 -2.02 -22.55 10.22
N VAL A 171 -0.78 -22.35 9.77
CA VAL A 171 -0.35 -22.64 8.40
C VAL A 171 0.94 -23.46 8.41
N ASN A 172 0.96 -24.57 7.68
CA ASN A 172 2.17 -25.29 7.29
C ASN A 172 2.34 -25.20 5.78
N ILE A 173 3.51 -24.75 5.33
CA ILE A 173 3.87 -24.64 3.91
C ILE A 173 5.10 -25.51 3.63
N SER A 174 5.06 -26.27 2.53
CA SER A 174 6.25 -26.84 1.92
C SER A 174 6.37 -26.49 0.45
N VAL A 175 7.55 -26.05 -0.01
CA VAL A 175 7.78 -25.65 -1.41
C VAL A 175 8.98 -26.39 -1.98
N GLU A 176 8.76 -27.29 -2.93
CA GLU A 176 9.81 -27.98 -3.67
C GLU A 176 10.21 -27.21 -4.95
N GLY A 177 11.35 -27.56 -5.55
CA GLY A 177 11.83 -26.88 -6.77
C GLY A 177 12.40 -25.47 -6.53
N VAL A 178 12.77 -25.12 -5.29
CA VAL A 178 13.32 -23.80 -4.95
C VAL A 178 14.70 -23.56 -5.60
N GLY A 179 15.49 -24.63 -5.78
CA GLY A 179 16.85 -24.55 -6.33
C GLY A 179 17.80 -23.83 -5.38
N ASN A 180 18.66 -22.95 -5.92
CA ASN A 180 19.63 -22.17 -5.14
C ASN A 180 19.03 -20.92 -4.47
N ARG A 181 17.75 -20.64 -4.71
CA ARG A 181 17.03 -19.51 -4.10
C ARG A 181 16.75 -19.80 -2.61
N LYS A 182 16.42 -18.76 -1.87
CA LYS A 182 15.87 -18.87 -0.52
C LYS A 182 14.35 -18.90 -0.58
N LEU A 183 13.73 -19.51 0.43
CA LEU A 183 12.28 -19.55 0.63
C LEU A 183 11.95 -18.73 1.88
N VAL A 184 10.88 -17.95 1.80
CA VAL A 184 10.22 -17.31 2.94
C VAL A 184 8.72 -17.59 2.87
N ALA A 185 8.13 -17.96 3.99
CA ALA A 185 6.70 -18.20 4.15
C ALA A 185 6.27 -17.83 5.59
N ALA A 186 5.02 -18.09 5.92
CA ALA A 186 4.47 -17.80 7.25
C ALA A 186 5.23 -18.54 8.38
N GLY A 187 5.57 -17.81 9.44
CA GLY A 187 6.15 -18.38 10.65
C GLY A 187 7.60 -18.85 10.50
N SER A 188 8.01 -19.83 11.30
CA SER A 188 9.40 -20.31 11.34
C SER A 188 9.61 -21.50 10.39
N GLY A 189 10.78 -21.60 9.79
CA GLY A 189 11.07 -22.69 8.85
C GLY A 189 12.55 -22.93 8.60
N VAL A 190 12.86 -24.13 8.10
CA VAL A 190 14.20 -24.53 7.66
C VAL A 190 14.08 -25.22 6.30
N GLY A 191 14.97 -24.85 5.38
CA GLY A 191 14.99 -25.41 4.04
C GLY A 191 13.70 -25.11 3.27
N ASN A 192 12.94 -26.15 2.96
CA ASN A 192 11.73 -26.06 2.15
C ASN A 192 10.41 -26.11 2.94
N LYS A 193 10.45 -26.08 4.27
CA LYS A 193 9.26 -26.20 5.14
C LYS A 193 9.17 -25.07 6.14
N PHE A 194 7.96 -24.52 6.30
CA PHE A 194 7.62 -23.43 7.21
C PHE A 194 6.34 -23.74 7.97
N SER A 195 6.24 -23.25 9.21
CA SER A 195 5.07 -23.40 10.07
C SER A 195 4.80 -22.12 10.86
N ALA A 196 3.56 -21.66 10.83
CA ALA A 196 3.04 -20.59 11.66
C ALA A 196 1.94 -21.15 12.59
N PRO A 197 2.14 -21.12 13.92
CA PRO A 197 1.15 -21.61 14.88
C PRO A 197 0.01 -20.62 15.16
N VAL A 198 0.08 -19.40 14.60
CA VAL A 198 -0.90 -18.32 14.77
C VAL A 198 -1.89 -18.28 13.60
N SER A 199 -3.04 -17.65 13.81
CA SER A 199 -4.09 -17.54 12.78
C SER A 199 -3.63 -16.65 11.63
N GLY A 200 -3.41 -17.18 10.43
CA GLY A 200 -3.12 -16.34 9.28
C GLY A 200 -3.37 -17.01 7.94
N MET A 201 -2.73 -16.48 6.90
CA MET A 201 -2.95 -16.92 5.53
C MET A 201 -1.75 -17.65 4.93
N PRO A 202 -1.99 -18.65 4.07
CA PRO A 202 -0.97 -19.20 3.20
C PRO A 202 -0.36 -18.20 2.22
N PHE A 203 0.95 -18.05 2.29
CA PHE A 203 1.75 -17.39 1.26
C PHE A 203 3.15 -18.00 1.23
N PHE A 204 3.86 -17.79 0.13
CA PHE A 204 5.32 -17.94 0.10
C PHE A 204 5.94 -17.04 -0.95
N ALA A 205 7.23 -16.77 -0.79
CA ALA A 205 8.08 -16.22 -1.83
C ALA A 205 9.44 -16.92 -1.87
N THR A 206 10.02 -16.97 -3.06
CA THR A 206 11.37 -17.46 -3.31
C THR A 206 12.16 -16.43 -4.07
N GLY A 207 13.44 -16.30 -3.73
CA GLY A 207 14.29 -15.26 -4.30
C GLY A 207 15.74 -15.36 -3.88
N ASN A 208 16.57 -14.52 -4.47
CA ASN A 208 18.00 -14.46 -4.19
C ASN A 208 18.29 -13.41 -3.11
N TRP A 209 18.31 -13.85 -1.86
CA TRP A 209 18.54 -12.99 -0.69
C TRP A 209 19.77 -13.39 0.10
N ASN A 210 20.41 -12.37 0.69
CA ASN A 210 21.22 -12.54 1.89
C ASN A 210 20.28 -12.41 3.09
N VAL A 211 20.34 -13.36 4.02
CA VAL A 211 19.46 -13.38 5.20
C VAL A 211 20.29 -13.04 6.43
N THR A 212 19.88 -12.02 7.16
CA THR A 212 20.46 -11.64 8.45
C THR A 212 19.39 -11.78 9.52
N GLU A 213 19.74 -12.38 10.66
CA GLU A 213 18.86 -12.52 11.81
C GLU A 213 19.41 -11.67 12.97
N SER A 214 18.50 -11.00 13.68
CA SER A 214 18.78 -10.25 14.90
C SER A 214 17.54 -10.28 15.78
N ASP A 215 17.64 -10.87 16.97
CA ASP A 215 16.59 -10.92 17.99
C ASP A 215 15.21 -11.39 17.46
N GLY A 216 15.20 -12.41 16.60
CA GLY A 216 13.97 -12.95 16.00
C GLY A 216 13.38 -12.09 14.87
N VAL A 217 14.13 -11.10 14.38
CA VAL A 217 13.86 -10.39 13.13
C VAL A 217 14.80 -10.89 12.04
N PHE A 218 14.24 -11.39 10.94
CA PHE A 218 14.99 -11.83 9.76
C PHE A 218 14.82 -10.83 8.64
N VAL A 219 15.95 -10.37 8.10
CA VAL A 219 16.00 -9.44 6.98
C VAL A 219 16.52 -10.17 5.75
N TYR A 220 15.65 -10.36 4.77
CA TYR A 220 15.94 -10.95 3.46
C TYR A 220 16.31 -9.82 2.49
N ALA A 221 17.56 -9.37 2.56
CA ALA A 221 18.08 -8.31 1.71
C ALA A 221 18.38 -8.86 0.30
N PRO A 222 17.98 -8.19 -0.79
CA PRO A 222 18.30 -8.61 -2.15
C PRO A 222 19.81 -8.78 -2.33
N LYS A 223 20.26 -9.82 -3.03
CA LYS A 223 21.66 -9.88 -3.48
C LYS A 223 21.86 -8.86 -4.59
N SER A 224 22.29 -7.65 -4.25
CA SER A 224 22.53 -6.57 -5.21
C SER A 224 23.69 -5.68 -4.76
N LYS A 225 24.44 -5.13 -5.73
CA LYS A 225 25.56 -4.22 -5.51
C LYS A 225 25.17 -2.91 -4.83
N GLY A 226 23.90 -2.52 -4.89
CA GLY A 226 23.38 -1.30 -4.28
C GLY A 226 22.99 -1.43 -2.81
N VAL A 227 22.98 -2.65 -2.24
CA VAL A 227 22.53 -2.83 -0.85
C VAL A 227 23.52 -2.22 0.14
N VAL A 228 23.01 -1.37 1.02
CA VAL A 228 23.77 -0.72 2.09
C VAL A 228 23.76 -1.61 3.33
N PRO A 229 24.89 -2.16 3.81
CA PRO A 229 24.88 -3.10 4.93
C PRO A 229 24.30 -2.53 6.23
N ALA A 230 24.54 -1.25 6.52
CA ALA A 230 23.99 -0.57 7.70
C ALA A 230 22.44 -0.52 7.67
N ARG A 231 21.83 -0.49 6.48
CA ARG A 231 20.38 -0.48 6.29
C ARG A 231 19.75 -1.77 6.81
N ILE A 232 20.41 -2.91 6.64
CA ILE A 232 19.92 -4.21 7.12
C ILE A 232 19.73 -4.18 8.63
N GLN A 233 20.73 -3.68 9.37
CA GLN A 233 20.69 -3.57 10.83
C GLN A 233 19.67 -2.54 11.29
N GLU A 234 19.56 -1.41 10.61
CA GLU A 234 18.59 -0.36 10.93
C GLU A 234 17.13 -0.85 10.76
N LEU A 235 16.84 -1.60 9.70
CA LEU A 235 15.53 -2.20 9.48
C LEU A 235 15.20 -3.29 10.53
N ALA A 236 16.19 -4.12 10.88
CA ALA A 236 16.03 -5.11 11.94
C ALA A 236 15.73 -4.46 13.30
N GLY A 237 16.51 -3.44 13.67
CA GLY A 237 16.32 -2.70 14.92
C GLY A 237 14.96 -2.00 14.99
N LEU A 238 14.53 -1.36 13.89
CA LEU A 238 13.19 -0.74 13.82
C LEU A 238 12.07 -1.76 14.09
N ALA A 239 12.13 -2.92 13.45
CA ALA A 239 11.13 -3.97 13.63
C ALA A 239 11.17 -4.56 15.06
N GLY A 240 12.36 -4.76 15.62
CA GLY A 240 12.54 -5.26 16.99
C GLY A 240 11.97 -4.30 18.05
N GLU A 241 12.26 -3.01 17.92
CA GLU A 241 11.70 -1.97 18.80
C GLU A 241 10.18 -1.86 18.65
N ALA A 242 9.66 -1.88 17.42
CA ALA A 242 8.22 -1.88 17.16
C ALA A 242 7.55 -3.13 17.76
N LYS A 243 8.19 -4.30 17.68
CA LYS A 243 7.70 -5.54 18.27
C LYS A 243 7.60 -5.39 19.78
N ALA A 244 8.65 -4.92 20.44
CA ALA A 244 8.65 -4.67 21.88
C ALA A 244 7.55 -3.67 22.30
N TYR A 245 7.35 -2.61 21.51
CA TYR A 245 6.29 -1.63 21.74
C TYR A 245 4.89 -2.25 21.68
N VAL A 246 4.60 -3.00 20.61
CA VAL A 246 3.30 -3.64 20.39
C VAL A 246 3.02 -4.70 21.46
N GLU A 247 4.02 -5.52 21.82
CA GLU A 247 3.89 -6.52 22.89
C GLU A 247 3.58 -5.89 24.25
N SER A 248 4.27 -4.78 24.58
CA SER A 248 4.03 -4.02 25.81
C SER A 248 2.62 -3.43 25.84
N LEU A 249 2.16 -2.87 24.72
CA LEU A 249 0.83 -2.30 24.60
C LEU A 249 -0.26 -3.37 24.71
N ALA A 250 -0.09 -4.52 24.06
CA ALA A 250 -1.07 -5.60 24.03
C ALA A 250 -1.05 -6.50 25.27
N GLY A 251 0.06 -6.55 26.01
CA GLY A 251 0.26 -7.50 27.10
C GLY A 251 0.38 -8.96 26.63
N LYS A 252 0.71 -9.18 25.36
CA LYS A 252 0.88 -10.50 24.72
C LYS A 252 2.16 -10.53 23.90
N LYS A 253 2.71 -11.72 23.68
CA LYS A 253 3.93 -11.93 22.88
C LYS A 253 3.63 -12.20 21.41
N ILE A 254 4.51 -11.72 20.53
CA ILE A 254 4.54 -12.09 19.13
C ILE A 254 5.54 -13.24 19.00
N ASP A 255 5.03 -14.46 19.16
CA ASP A 255 5.82 -15.71 19.17
C ASP A 255 6.11 -16.26 17.76
N VAL A 256 5.99 -15.40 16.75
CA VAL A 256 6.40 -15.68 15.37
C VAL A 256 7.55 -14.74 14.97
N PRO A 257 8.46 -15.19 14.10
CA PRO A 257 9.53 -14.34 13.61
C PRO A 257 8.96 -13.17 12.80
N ILE A 258 9.66 -12.03 12.85
CA ILE A 258 9.37 -10.91 11.96
C ILE A 258 10.27 -11.03 10.74
N HIS A 259 9.70 -11.07 9.53
CA HIS A 259 10.47 -11.13 8.29
C HIS A 259 10.32 -9.83 7.51
N ILE A 260 11.43 -9.19 7.14
CA ILE A 260 11.47 -8.06 6.22
C ILE A 260 12.08 -8.54 4.91
N VAL A 261 11.31 -8.52 3.82
CA VAL A 261 11.70 -9.15 2.55
C VAL A 261 11.76 -8.11 1.44
N GLY A 262 12.94 -7.92 0.85
CA GLY A 262 13.11 -7.06 -0.32
C GLY A 262 12.67 -7.75 -1.61
N VAL A 263 11.59 -7.28 -2.21
CA VAL A 263 10.95 -7.94 -3.38
C VAL A 263 10.93 -7.03 -4.60
N SER A 264 10.89 -7.61 -5.81
CA SER A 264 10.63 -6.82 -7.03
C SER A 264 9.15 -6.50 -7.25
N ARG A 265 8.26 -7.25 -6.59
CA ARG A 265 6.81 -7.18 -6.83
C ARG A 265 6.05 -7.56 -5.57
N GLY A 266 4.86 -6.98 -5.39
CA GLY A 266 4.05 -7.23 -4.19
C GLY A 266 4.56 -6.54 -2.92
N SER A 267 5.41 -5.51 -3.05
CA SER A 267 5.73 -4.60 -1.94
C SER A 267 4.44 -4.04 -1.32
N GLY A 268 4.42 -3.91 0.01
CA GLY A 268 3.24 -3.55 0.79
C GLY A 268 2.42 -4.75 1.28
N PHE A 269 2.73 -5.97 0.84
CA PHE A 269 2.17 -7.18 1.46
C PHE A 269 2.67 -7.34 2.90
N SER A 270 1.76 -7.68 3.81
CA SER A 270 2.09 -8.01 5.20
C SER A 270 1.15 -9.08 5.75
N GLU A 271 1.69 -10.16 6.29
CA GLU A 271 0.92 -11.25 6.89
C GLU A 271 1.84 -12.15 7.75
N ASN A 272 1.33 -12.71 8.86
CA ASN A 272 2.06 -13.65 9.73
C ASN A 272 3.49 -13.19 10.09
N GLY A 273 3.63 -11.93 10.53
CA GLY A 273 4.94 -11.35 10.89
C GLY A 273 5.85 -11.04 9.69
N THR A 274 5.43 -11.29 8.46
CA THR A 274 6.22 -10.99 7.26
C THR A 274 5.75 -9.70 6.61
N VAL A 275 6.69 -8.88 6.14
CA VAL A 275 6.44 -7.68 5.32
C VAL A 275 7.31 -7.68 4.08
N PHE A 276 6.69 -7.38 2.94
CA PHE A 276 7.38 -7.18 1.67
C PHE A 276 7.63 -5.70 1.48
N VAL A 277 8.89 -5.32 1.33
CA VAL A 277 9.31 -3.94 1.06
C VAL A 277 10.00 -3.88 -0.30
N ASP A 278 9.98 -2.71 -0.91
CA ASP A 278 10.65 -2.50 -2.20
C ASP A 278 12.17 -2.68 -2.06
N ARG A 279 12.86 -3.08 -3.14
CA ARG A 279 14.33 -3.22 -3.13
C ARG A 279 15.04 -1.92 -2.78
N GLY A 280 14.48 -0.77 -3.16
CA GLY A 280 14.98 0.56 -2.82
C GLY A 280 15.11 0.81 -1.31
N ALA A 281 14.31 0.12 -0.48
CA ALA A 281 14.41 0.19 0.97
C ALA A 281 15.77 -0.27 1.50
N PHE A 282 16.53 -1.04 0.73
CA PHE A 282 17.88 -1.53 1.07
C PHE A 282 19.00 -0.68 0.49
N MET A 283 18.68 0.21 -0.45
CA MET A 283 19.65 0.94 -1.28
C MET A 283 19.78 2.41 -0.85
N SER A 284 18.76 2.96 -0.16
CA SER A 284 18.81 4.33 0.32
C SER A 284 19.82 4.53 1.47
N GLY A 285 20.42 5.72 1.49
CA GLY A 285 21.38 6.15 2.51
C GLY A 285 20.76 6.42 3.89
N SER A 286 19.45 6.67 3.98
CA SER A 286 18.73 6.89 5.24
C SER A 286 17.35 6.22 5.23
N LEU A 287 16.80 5.93 6.41
CA LEU A 287 15.48 5.31 6.55
C LEU A 287 14.42 6.26 6.03
N ASP A 288 13.47 5.71 5.28
CA ASP A 288 12.35 6.46 4.76
C ASP A 288 11.04 6.11 5.49
N SER A 289 10.10 7.06 5.47
CA SER A 289 8.81 6.96 6.13
C SER A 289 7.90 5.87 5.56
N LYS A 290 7.98 5.56 4.26
CA LYS A 290 7.14 4.52 3.64
C LYS A 290 7.55 3.14 4.12
N THR A 291 8.85 2.86 4.13
CA THR A 291 9.42 1.63 4.66
C THR A 291 9.17 1.49 6.16
N ALA A 292 9.38 2.56 6.93
CA ALA A 292 9.16 2.53 8.37
C ALA A 292 7.70 2.27 8.74
N VAL A 293 6.75 2.93 8.07
CA VAL A 293 5.32 2.69 8.26
C VAL A 293 4.95 1.26 7.85
N ALA A 294 5.43 0.77 6.70
CA ALA A 294 5.14 -0.60 6.26
C ALA A 294 5.60 -1.66 7.28
N ILE A 295 6.82 -1.53 7.80
CA ILE A 295 7.38 -2.45 8.80
C ILE A 295 6.58 -2.39 10.11
N THR A 296 6.35 -1.20 10.63
CA THR A 296 5.69 -1.02 11.94
C THR A 296 4.20 -1.40 11.89
N GLU A 297 3.50 -1.15 10.77
CA GLU A 297 2.15 -1.65 10.53
C GLU A 297 2.13 -3.18 10.44
N ALA A 298 3.10 -3.80 9.75
CA ALA A 298 3.17 -5.26 9.65
C ALA A 298 3.42 -5.93 11.01
N VAL A 299 4.28 -5.35 11.84
CA VAL A 299 4.50 -5.80 13.22
C VAL A 299 3.22 -5.66 14.05
N SER A 300 2.50 -4.53 13.90
CA SER A 300 1.21 -4.34 14.59
C SER A 300 0.16 -5.36 14.14
N LYS A 301 0.10 -5.68 12.84
CA LYS A 301 -0.79 -6.71 12.28
C LYS A 301 -0.47 -8.12 12.77
N ALA A 302 0.82 -8.42 13.01
CA ALA A 302 1.22 -9.68 13.61
C ALA A 302 0.57 -9.87 15.00
N MET A 303 0.34 -8.79 15.74
CA MET A 303 -0.49 -8.83 16.95
C MET A 303 -1.98 -8.82 16.61
N PHE A 304 -2.46 -7.76 15.95
CA PHE A 304 -3.89 -7.47 15.69
C PHE A 304 -4.37 -8.07 14.36
N GLY A 305 -4.37 -9.39 14.27
CA GLY A 305 -4.75 -10.11 13.05
C GLY A 305 -4.19 -11.52 12.99
N ASN A 306 -3.12 -11.81 13.75
CA ASN A 306 -2.52 -13.15 13.84
C ASN A 306 -2.50 -13.73 15.25
N VAL A 307 -1.78 -13.09 16.18
CA VAL A 307 -1.74 -13.56 17.59
C VAL A 307 -3.11 -13.39 18.24
N VAL A 308 -3.74 -12.22 18.03
CA VAL A 308 -5.14 -12.00 18.34
C VAL A 308 -5.91 -12.07 17.04
N GLU A 309 -6.76 -13.08 16.92
CA GLU A 309 -7.52 -13.30 15.69
C GLU A 309 -8.66 -12.29 15.58
N VAL A 310 -8.64 -11.47 14.54
CA VAL A 310 -9.70 -10.50 14.26
C VAL A 310 -10.76 -11.14 13.36
N ARG A 311 -12.02 -11.11 13.79
CA ARG A 311 -13.15 -11.71 13.07
C ARG A 311 -14.36 -10.79 12.94
N GLY A 312 -15.24 -11.17 12.02
CA GLY A 312 -16.55 -10.58 11.83
C GLY A 312 -16.54 -9.42 10.85
N ARG A 313 -17.71 -8.81 10.68
CA ARG A 313 -17.88 -7.71 9.73
C ARG A 313 -16.99 -6.54 10.11
N ALA A 314 -16.49 -5.84 9.09
CA ALA A 314 -15.63 -4.66 9.26
C ALA A 314 -14.30 -4.96 9.98
N TYR A 315 -13.80 -6.20 9.92
CA TYR A 315 -12.54 -6.61 10.54
C TYR A 315 -11.38 -5.67 10.17
N GLY A 316 -11.38 -5.11 8.96
CA GLY A 316 -10.38 -4.16 8.48
C GLY A 316 -10.25 -2.90 9.34
N VAL A 317 -11.32 -2.45 10.01
CA VAL A 317 -11.25 -1.33 10.96
C VAL A 317 -10.25 -1.63 12.08
N VAL A 318 -10.17 -2.89 12.50
CA VAL A 318 -9.22 -3.36 13.51
C VAL A 318 -7.90 -3.74 12.83
N SER A 319 -7.89 -4.72 11.93
CA SER A 319 -6.65 -5.29 11.40
C SER A 319 -5.81 -4.28 10.62
N GLU A 320 -6.44 -3.33 9.93
CA GLU A 320 -5.75 -2.24 9.22
C GLU A 320 -5.71 -0.98 10.09
N GLY A 321 -6.88 -0.49 10.51
CA GLY A 321 -7.01 0.80 11.18
C GLY A 321 -6.34 0.87 12.56
N LEU A 322 -6.55 -0.13 13.43
CA LEU A 322 -5.93 -0.15 14.77
C LEU A 322 -4.42 -0.38 14.66
N SER A 323 -4.01 -1.28 13.77
CA SER A 323 -2.60 -1.51 13.46
C SER A 323 -1.88 -0.24 13.03
N ARG A 324 -2.48 0.54 12.12
CA ARG A 324 -1.94 1.85 11.70
C ARG A 324 -1.95 2.87 12.83
N HIS A 325 -2.96 2.89 13.68
CA HIS A 325 -2.97 3.77 14.85
C HIS A 325 -1.82 3.47 15.83
N VAL A 326 -1.56 2.18 16.10
CA VAL A 326 -0.46 1.75 16.98
C VAL A 326 0.90 2.04 16.34
N SER A 327 1.06 1.76 15.04
CA SER A 327 2.25 2.15 14.27
C SER A 327 2.52 3.66 14.34
N ASN A 328 1.48 4.48 14.14
CA ASN A 328 1.58 5.94 14.24
C ASN A 328 2.08 6.40 15.63
N ARG A 329 1.61 5.78 16.72
CA ARG A 329 2.08 6.10 18.08
C ARG A 329 3.55 5.73 18.27
N PHE A 330 3.97 4.55 17.83
CA PHE A 330 5.38 4.15 17.86
C PHE A 330 6.27 5.12 17.07
N ILE A 331 5.83 5.55 15.90
CA ILE A 331 6.56 6.52 15.07
C ILE A 331 6.68 7.88 15.77
N GLU A 332 5.63 8.33 16.48
CA GLU A 332 5.68 9.54 17.30
C GLU A 332 6.74 9.41 18.40
N ASP A 333 6.74 8.29 19.12
CA ASP A 333 7.65 8.02 20.23
C ASP A 333 9.12 7.96 19.74
N LYS A 334 9.35 7.34 18.56
CA LYS A 334 10.71 7.16 18.01
C LYS A 334 11.25 8.37 17.24
N PHE A 335 10.43 8.99 16.39
CA PHE A 335 10.87 10.02 15.44
C PHE A 335 10.35 11.42 15.76
N GLY A 336 9.42 11.54 16.71
CA GLY A 336 8.86 12.79 17.20
C GLY A 336 7.58 13.22 16.48
N LYS A 337 6.83 14.09 17.15
CA LYS A 337 5.53 14.60 16.71
C LYS A 337 5.52 15.25 15.33
N GLU A 338 6.51 16.09 15.02
CA GLU A 338 6.58 16.76 13.69
C GLU A 338 6.68 15.76 12.54
N THR A 339 7.43 14.67 12.73
CA THR A 339 7.54 13.58 11.76
C THR A 339 6.18 12.91 11.57
N LEU A 340 5.53 12.53 12.67
CA LEU A 340 4.21 11.91 12.63
C LEU A 340 3.15 12.83 11.98
N GLU A 341 3.18 14.13 12.25
CA GLU A 341 2.22 15.08 11.66
C GLU A 341 2.25 15.03 10.13
N THR A 342 3.42 14.85 9.50
CA THR A 342 3.51 14.70 8.04
C THR A 342 3.01 13.35 7.53
N ILE A 343 3.18 12.28 8.31
CA ILE A 343 2.65 10.96 7.99
C ILE A 343 1.11 10.98 8.07
N ARG A 344 0.56 11.57 9.15
CA ARG A 344 -0.88 11.78 9.31
C ARG A 344 -1.44 12.68 8.22
N LEU A 345 -0.73 13.76 7.84
CA LEU A 345 -1.13 14.61 6.72
C LEU A 345 -1.32 13.80 5.43
N ARG A 346 -0.39 12.90 5.09
CA ARG A 346 -0.53 12.02 3.92
C ARG A 346 -1.69 11.03 4.05
N GLN A 347 -1.90 10.44 5.24
CA GLN A 347 -3.03 9.55 5.52
C GLN A 347 -4.37 10.30 5.37
N LEU A 348 -4.45 11.54 5.88
CA LEU A 348 -5.61 12.43 5.77
C LEU A 348 -5.90 12.78 4.31
N SER A 349 -4.90 13.25 3.55
CA SER A 349 -5.06 13.59 2.13
C SER A 349 -5.49 12.38 1.29
N ASN A 350 -4.90 11.20 1.54
CA ASN A 350 -5.26 9.97 0.85
C ASN A 350 -6.69 9.52 1.13
N TYR A 351 -7.17 9.70 2.35
CA TYR A 351 -8.56 9.43 2.69
C TYR A 351 -9.51 10.48 2.08
N GLN A 352 -9.17 11.76 2.22
CA GLN A 352 -9.98 12.87 1.75
C GLN A 352 -10.27 12.75 0.24
N ALA A 353 -9.28 12.34 -0.54
CA ALA A 353 -9.40 12.12 -1.99
C ALA A 353 -10.46 11.07 -2.40
N ILE A 354 -10.88 10.20 -1.48
CA ILE A 354 -11.94 9.20 -1.69
C ILE A 354 -13.15 9.38 -0.77
N SER A 355 -13.15 10.40 0.10
CA SER A 355 -14.16 10.58 1.15
C SER A 355 -15.58 10.83 0.63
N ASP A 356 -15.72 11.33 -0.61
CA ASP A 356 -17.00 11.56 -1.28
C ASP A 356 -17.54 10.31 -2.01
N LYS A 357 -16.71 9.27 -2.12
CA LYS A 357 -16.98 8.01 -2.83
C LYS A 357 -16.86 6.79 -1.92
N ASP A 358 -16.55 6.99 -0.64
CA ASP A 358 -16.40 5.89 0.30
C ASP A 358 -17.74 5.21 0.60
N GLY A 359 -17.66 3.97 1.07
CA GLY A 359 -18.82 3.22 1.55
C GLY A 359 -18.72 3.01 3.06
N PRO A 360 -19.83 2.61 3.72
CA PRO A 360 -19.78 2.17 5.11
C PRO A 360 -18.69 1.13 5.33
N LEU A 361 -17.82 1.34 6.33
CA LEU A 361 -16.72 0.42 6.65
C LEU A 361 -17.23 -1.00 6.98
N SER A 362 -18.50 -1.13 7.40
CA SER A 362 -19.16 -2.41 7.66
C SER A 362 -19.68 -3.17 6.44
N GLN A 363 -19.52 -2.61 5.25
CA GLN A 363 -19.99 -3.20 3.99
C GLN A 363 -18.88 -3.36 2.94
N ILE A 364 -17.81 -2.59 3.04
CA ILE A 364 -16.73 -2.59 2.04
C ILE A 364 -15.79 -3.78 2.24
N THR A 365 -15.16 -4.20 1.15
CA THR A 365 -14.28 -5.37 1.08
C THR A 365 -13.05 -5.05 0.23
N PRO A 366 -11.97 -5.86 0.26
CA PRO A 366 -10.82 -5.68 -0.62
C PRO A 366 -11.10 -5.69 -2.14
N VAL A 367 -12.32 -6.02 -2.60
CA VAL A 367 -12.73 -5.78 -4.01
C VAL A 367 -12.83 -4.29 -4.31
N ASP A 368 -13.27 -3.50 -3.31
CA ASP A 368 -13.49 -2.08 -3.45
C ASP A 368 -12.13 -1.35 -3.53
N VAL A 369 -11.94 -0.57 -4.59
CA VAL A 369 -10.67 0.11 -4.88
C VAL A 369 -10.22 1.04 -3.73
N TYR A 370 -11.15 1.56 -2.96
CA TYR A 370 -10.89 2.44 -1.82
C TYR A 370 -10.75 1.70 -0.47
N TYR A 371 -10.85 0.37 -0.43
CA TYR A 371 -10.87 -0.40 0.83
C TYR A 371 -9.72 -0.08 1.78
N TYR A 372 -8.47 -0.13 1.32
CA TYR A 372 -7.30 0.11 2.18
C TYR A 372 -7.14 1.57 2.57
N SER A 373 -7.53 2.49 1.68
CA SER A 373 -7.56 3.91 1.99
C SER A 373 -8.62 4.22 3.04
N ALA A 374 -9.80 3.59 2.97
CA ALA A 374 -10.86 3.74 3.95
C ALA A 374 -10.52 3.01 5.26
N THR A 375 -10.42 1.68 5.26
CA THR A 375 -10.20 0.89 6.50
C THR A 375 -8.90 1.25 7.22
N GLY A 376 -7.82 1.50 6.49
CA GLY A 376 -6.55 1.90 7.07
C GLY A 376 -6.56 3.36 7.56
N ASN A 377 -6.81 4.34 6.69
CA ASN A 377 -6.70 5.76 7.08
C ASN A 377 -7.89 6.22 7.94
N LYS A 378 -9.14 6.01 7.47
CA LYS A 378 -10.35 6.35 8.25
C LYS A 378 -10.36 5.56 9.56
N GLY A 379 -10.01 4.28 9.53
CA GLY A 379 -9.91 3.45 10.73
C GLY A 379 -8.89 4.01 11.72
N ALA A 380 -7.67 4.34 11.29
CA ALA A 380 -6.67 4.95 12.17
C ALA A 380 -7.11 6.29 12.76
N MET A 381 -7.88 7.09 12.02
CA MET A 381 -8.49 8.32 12.54
C MET A 381 -9.55 8.04 13.63
N ILE A 382 -10.41 7.03 13.44
CA ILE A 382 -11.38 6.60 14.45
C ILE A 382 -10.67 6.18 15.73
N TRP A 383 -9.60 5.39 15.63
CA TRP A 383 -8.82 4.98 16.80
C TRP A 383 -8.05 6.14 17.42
N ASN A 384 -7.54 7.09 16.63
CA ASN A 384 -6.94 8.31 17.16
C ASN A 384 -7.95 9.17 17.93
N TYR A 385 -9.17 9.31 17.43
CA TYR A 385 -10.27 9.97 18.14
C TYR A 385 -10.55 9.29 19.49
N LEU A 386 -10.67 7.95 19.49
CA LEU A 386 -10.92 7.19 20.72
C LEU A 386 -9.75 7.29 21.70
N GLY A 387 -8.51 7.20 21.21
CA GLY A 387 -7.30 7.35 22.02
C GLY A 387 -7.25 8.69 22.76
N GLN A 388 -7.70 9.78 22.12
CA GLN A 388 -7.80 11.08 22.77
C GLN A 388 -9.00 11.20 23.71
N LYS A 389 -10.17 10.67 23.34
CA LYS A 389 -11.36 10.72 24.22
C LYS A 389 -11.22 9.87 25.47
N TYR A 390 -10.44 8.80 25.41
CA TYR A 390 -10.16 7.89 26.51
C TYR A 390 -8.68 7.95 26.91
N GLU A 391 -8.07 9.13 26.86
CA GLU A 391 -6.68 9.32 27.30
C GLU A 391 -6.48 8.75 28.71
N GLY A 392 -5.40 7.96 28.89
CA GLY A 392 -5.11 7.24 30.14
C GLY A 392 -5.91 5.95 30.37
N GLN A 393 -6.98 5.69 29.61
CA GLN A 393 -7.81 4.47 29.72
C GLN A 393 -7.81 3.61 28.44
N PHE A 394 -7.49 4.18 27.29
CA PHE A 394 -7.56 3.50 25.99
C PHE A 394 -6.76 2.18 25.98
N ASP A 395 -5.52 2.22 26.47
CA ASP A 395 -4.64 1.04 26.46
C ASP A 395 -5.15 -0.08 27.38
N SER A 396 -5.74 0.26 28.54
CA SER A 396 -6.29 -0.76 29.45
C SER A 396 -7.58 -1.39 28.89
N ILE A 397 -8.45 -0.58 28.26
CA ILE A 397 -9.64 -1.06 27.56
C ILE A 397 -9.25 -2.00 26.42
N LEU A 398 -8.25 -1.60 25.64
CA LEU A 398 -7.75 -2.41 24.54
C LEU A 398 -7.20 -3.74 25.06
N ARG A 399 -6.28 -3.72 26.05
CA ARG A 399 -5.73 -4.96 26.64
C ARG A 399 -6.81 -5.92 27.16
N ALA A 400 -7.82 -5.39 27.85
CA ALA A 400 -8.93 -6.20 28.35
C ALA A 400 -9.68 -6.89 27.20
N SER A 401 -9.87 -6.20 26.07
CA SER A 401 -10.53 -6.76 24.89
C SER A 401 -9.70 -7.83 24.18
N LEU A 402 -8.38 -7.85 24.35
CA LEU A 402 -7.49 -8.83 23.71
C LEU A 402 -7.33 -10.13 24.51
N ALA A 403 -7.85 -10.19 25.74
CA ALA A 403 -7.56 -11.26 26.71
C ALA A 403 -7.82 -12.66 26.14
N ASP A 404 -8.96 -12.84 25.48
CA ASP A 404 -9.42 -14.14 24.97
C ASP A 404 -8.70 -14.61 23.68
N GLY A 405 -7.86 -13.75 23.09
CA GLY A 405 -7.11 -14.09 21.86
C GLY A 405 -7.96 -14.05 20.58
N GLU A 406 -9.23 -13.69 20.69
CA GLU A 406 -10.11 -13.35 19.56
C GLU A 406 -10.67 -11.96 19.76
N LEU A 407 -10.95 -11.24 18.67
CA LEU A 407 -11.45 -9.87 18.71
C LEU A 407 -12.42 -9.60 17.58
N SER A 408 -13.60 -9.06 17.91
CA SER A 408 -14.52 -8.50 16.93
C SER A 408 -14.66 -6.98 17.08
N LEU A 409 -14.99 -6.30 15.98
CA LEU A 409 -15.30 -4.86 16.06
C LEU A 409 -16.53 -4.59 16.94
N THR A 410 -17.46 -5.55 17.05
CA THR A 410 -18.67 -5.40 17.87
C THR A 410 -18.34 -5.34 19.36
N GLU A 411 -17.46 -6.22 19.84
CA GLU A 411 -16.98 -6.21 21.22
C GLU A 411 -16.20 -4.92 21.52
N LEU A 412 -15.27 -4.54 20.63
CA LEU A 412 -14.52 -3.29 20.80
C LEU A 412 -15.42 -2.06 20.83
N ARG A 413 -16.42 -1.95 19.93
CA ARG A 413 -17.39 -0.84 19.94
C ARG A 413 -18.13 -0.77 21.28
N SER A 414 -18.49 -1.92 21.85
CA SER A 414 -19.19 -1.99 23.13
C SER A 414 -18.32 -1.49 24.29
N ALA A 415 -17.00 -1.70 24.21
CA ALA A 415 -16.03 -1.18 25.18
C ALA A 415 -15.91 0.36 25.17
N PHE A 416 -16.29 1.02 24.06
CA PHE A 416 -16.30 2.49 23.91
C PHE A 416 -17.73 3.06 23.83
N SER A 417 -18.65 2.53 24.63
CA SER A 417 -20.08 2.89 24.59
C SER A 417 -20.39 4.38 24.76
N GLY A 418 -19.53 5.12 25.47
CA GLY A 418 -19.63 6.58 25.62
C GLY A 418 -19.47 7.36 24.30
N GLN A 419 -18.97 6.74 23.24
CA GLN A 419 -18.79 7.31 21.90
C GLN A 419 -19.65 6.61 20.83
N LYS A 420 -20.71 5.89 21.26
CA LYS A 420 -21.58 5.12 20.36
C LYS A 420 -22.05 5.91 19.13
N GLY A 421 -22.56 7.13 19.32
CA GLY A 421 -23.07 7.95 18.22
C GLY A 421 -22.02 8.23 17.14
N TYR A 422 -20.79 8.56 17.53
CA TYR A 422 -19.69 8.80 16.60
C TYR A 422 -19.22 7.52 15.91
N LEU A 423 -19.17 6.40 16.64
CA LEU A 423 -18.75 5.11 16.09
C LEU A 423 -19.76 4.56 15.09
N ASP A 424 -21.05 4.62 15.41
CA ASP A 424 -22.13 4.23 14.49
C ASP A 424 -22.06 5.06 13.20
N TYR A 425 -21.88 6.38 13.32
CA TYR A 425 -21.72 7.25 12.16
C TYR A 425 -20.46 6.91 11.34
N SER A 426 -19.29 6.84 11.98
CA SER A 426 -18.01 6.72 11.27
C SER A 426 -17.79 5.34 10.64
N ILE A 427 -18.42 4.29 11.18
CA ILE A 427 -18.27 2.90 10.72
C ILE A 427 -19.40 2.50 9.78
N ASP A 428 -20.65 2.88 10.08
CA ASP A 428 -21.83 2.36 9.37
C ASP A 428 -22.43 3.36 8.36
N GLN A 429 -21.88 4.57 8.24
CA GLN A 429 -22.34 5.57 7.28
C GLN A 429 -21.21 6.08 6.38
N VAL A 430 -21.61 6.60 5.21
CA VAL A 430 -20.73 7.35 4.30
C VAL A 430 -20.33 8.67 4.98
N THR A 431 -19.11 9.14 4.74
CA THR A 431 -18.67 10.41 5.33
C THR A 431 -19.43 11.59 4.71
N GLY A 432 -20.28 12.24 5.50
CA GLY A 432 -20.92 13.53 5.17
C GLY A 432 -20.47 14.69 6.06
N LEU A 433 -19.57 14.42 7.01
CA LEU A 433 -19.09 15.39 7.99
C LEU A 433 -18.15 16.38 7.30
N ASN A 434 -18.41 17.65 7.52
CA ASN A 434 -17.55 18.75 7.11
C ASN A 434 -17.71 19.86 8.15
N LEU A 435 -16.62 20.25 8.79
CA LEU A 435 -16.60 21.29 9.79
C LEU A 435 -16.13 22.57 9.13
N MET A 436 -16.87 23.65 9.36
CA MET A 436 -16.59 24.93 8.72
C MET A 436 -16.46 26.02 9.78
N ILE A 437 -15.45 26.88 9.63
CA ILE A 437 -15.30 28.10 10.43
C ILE A 437 -15.37 29.34 9.54
N GLY A 438 -16.15 30.33 9.97
CA GLY A 438 -16.26 31.63 9.33
C GLY A 438 -15.06 32.52 9.63
N ARG A 439 -14.92 33.60 8.86
CA ARG A 439 -13.86 34.58 9.09
C ARG A 439 -14.00 35.19 10.51
N PRO A 440 -12.89 35.41 11.22
CA PRO A 440 -12.91 36.13 12.49
C PRO A 440 -13.48 37.55 12.31
N LEU A 441 -14.51 37.88 13.09
CA LEU A 441 -15.15 39.20 13.10
C LEU A 441 -15.03 39.84 14.49
N ALA A 442 -14.28 40.93 14.58
CA ALA A 442 -14.16 41.70 15.82
C ALA A 442 -15.52 42.30 16.21
N SER A 443 -15.89 42.17 17.47
CA SER A 443 -17.14 42.65 18.06
C SER A 443 -16.86 43.17 19.47
N GLY A 444 -16.49 44.44 19.59
CA GLY A 444 -16.06 45.02 20.87
C GLY A 444 -14.70 44.46 21.30
N ALA A 445 -14.62 43.92 22.53
CA ALA A 445 -13.39 43.36 23.09
C ALA A 445 -13.11 41.90 22.69
N VAL A 446 -13.99 41.30 21.88
CA VAL A 446 -13.91 39.89 21.48
C VAL A 446 -13.93 39.74 19.97
N THR A 447 -13.51 38.57 19.49
CA THR A 447 -13.66 38.17 18.09
C THR A 447 -14.57 36.96 18.01
N LYS A 448 -15.55 36.99 17.10
CA LYS A 448 -16.53 35.93 16.90
C LYS A 448 -16.27 35.21 15.58
N CYS A 449 -16.44 33.90 15.56
CA CYS A 449 -16.47 33.11 14.31
C CYS A 449 -17.73 32.24 14.29
N ALA A 450 -18.49 32.31 13.20
CA ALA A 450 -19.58 31.39 12.95
C ALA A 450 -19.04 29.99 12.62
N LEU A 451 -19.70 28.95 13.11
CA LEU A 451 -19.32 27.56 12.91
C LEU A 451 -20.47 26.81 12.23
N ARG A 452 -20.13 25.82 11.40
CA ARG A 452 -21.12 24.93 10.77
C ARG A 452 -20.63 23.48 10.78
N ASN A 453 -21.55 22.56 11.02
CA ASN A 453 -21.35 21.12 10.90
C ASN A 453 -22.32 20.57 9.86
N LEU A 454 -21.82 19.94 8.79
CA LEU A 454 -22.66 19.29 7.78
C LEU A 454 -23.03 17.83 8.13
N GLY A 455 -22.36 17.23 9.10
CA GLY A 455 -22.52 15.82 9.46
C GLY A 455 -23.78 15.52 10.29
N GLU A 456 -24.11 14.24 10.35
CA GLU A 456 -25.29 13.69 11.05
C GLU A 456 -25.12 13.56 12.55
N VAL A 457 -23.91 13.82 13.07
CA VAL A 457 -23.59 13.72 14.50
C VAL A 457 -23.12 15.06 15.06
N PRO A 458 -23.48 15.39 16.32
CA PRO A 458 -22.89 16.53 16.98
C PRO A 458 -21.39 16.30 17.18
N VAL A 459 -20.61 17.37 17.10
CA VAL A 459 -19.16 17.32 17.34
C VAL A 459 -18.80 18.20 18.53
N VAL A 460 -17.82 17.75 19.31
CA VAL A 460 -17.17 18.54 20.35
C VAL A 460 -15.72 18.72 19.96
N VAL A 461 -15.36 19.95 19.61
CA VAL A 461 -14.09 20.30 18.94
C VAL A 461 -13.45 21.52 19.58
N GLU A 462 -12.12 21.57 19.53
CA GLU A 462 -11.37 22.78 19.84
C GLU A 462 -11.42 23.73 18.64
N ALA A 463 -11.68 25.00 18.91
CA ALA A 463 -11.48 26.11 17.99
C ALA A 463 -10.34 26.99 18.52
N VAL A 464 -9.39 27.35 17.65
CA VAL A 464 -8.20 28.13 17.98
C VAL A 464 -8.17 29.40 17.13
N GLY A 465 -8.18 30.56 17.78
CA GLY A 465 -7.94 31.86 17.17
C GLY A 465 -6.47 32.25 17.26
N TYR A 466 -5.94 32.87 16.22
CA TYR A 466 -4.56 33.33 16.09
C TYR A 466 -4.53 34.83 15.81
N GLU A 467 -3.74 35.56 16.58
CA GLU A 467 -3.36 36.94 16.26
C GLU A 467 -2.22 36.98 15.25
N ALA A 468 -2.00 38.13 14.60
CA ALA A 468 -0.85 38.34 13.70
C ALA A 468 0.51 38.16 14.40
N SER A 469 0.55 38.35 15.74
CA SER A 469 1.71 38.10 16.59
C SER A 469 2.03 36.61 16.79
N GLY A 470 1.10 35.70 16.44
CA GLY A 470 1.17 34.28 16.73
C GLY A 470 0.53 33.86 18.06
N LYS A 471 0.02 34.82 18.86
CA LYS A 471 -0.71 34.52 20.10
C LYS A 471 -1.98 33.72 19.80
N LYS A 472 -2.24 32.67 20.60
CA LYS A 472 -3.35 31.73 20.41
C LYS A 472 -4.43 31.89 21.48
N TYR A 473 -5.68 31.63 21.09
CA TYR A 473 -6.86 31.61 21.94
C TYR A 473 -7.66 30.34 21.65
N SER A 474 -7.73 29.41 22.61
CA SER A 474 -8.47 28.15 22.43
C SER A 474 -9.81 28.19 23.14
N SER A 475 -10.82 27.56 22.53
CA SER A 475 -12.13 27.33 23.13
C SER A 475 -12.71 25.99 22.66
N THR A 476 -13.24 25.20 23.58
CA THR A 476 -13.95 23.96 23.24
C THR A 476 -15.42 24.27 23.02
N ILE A 477 -15.96 23.84 21.88
CA ILE A 477 -17.32 24.16 21.46
C ILE A 477 -18.03 22.90 20.95
N THR A 478 -19.32 22.81 21.25
CA THR A 478 -20.22 21.81 20.68
C THR A 478 -20.92 22.41 19.45
N ILE A 479 -20.87 21.71 18.33
CA ILE A 479 -21.60 22.07 17.12
C ILE A 479 -22.66 20.98 16.86
N PRO A 480 -23.97 21.32 16.89
CA PRO A 480 -25.03 20.35 16.65
C PRO A 480 -24.91 19.67 15.27
N ALA A 481 -25.44 18.46 15.14
CA ALA A 481 -25.59 17.79 13.85
C ALA A 481 -26.36 18.67 12.87
N LYS A 482 -25.89 18.75 11.61
CA LYS A 482 -26.46 19.62 10.56
C LYS A 482 -26.71 21.07 11.02
N GLY A 483 -25.93 21.54 11.99
CA GLY A 483 -26.22 22.74 12.76
C GLY A 483 -25.17 23.84 12.63
N PHE A 484 -25.44 24.92 13.36
CA PHE A 484 -24.57 26.08 13.47
C PHE A 484 -24.20 26.32 14.94
N SER A 485 -23.06 26.95 15.17
CA SER A 485 -22.62 27.42 16.48
C SER A 485 -21.78 28.69 16.31
N GLU A 486 -21.30 29.28 17.41
CA GLU A 486 -20.41 30.43 17.42
C GLU A 486 -19.30 30.20 18.45
N VAL A 487 -18.05 30.50 18.07
CA VAL A 487 -16.94 30.60 19.03
C VAL A 487 -16.60 32.07 19.27
N VAL A 488 -16.33 32.39 20.54
CA VAL A 488 -15.93 33.72 20.98
C VAL A 488 -14.52 33.67 21.55
N PHE A 489 -13.58 34.33 20.88
CA PHE A 489 -12.22 34.51 21.36
C PHE A 489 -12.11 35.81 22.15
N GLN A 490 -11.50 35.75 23.34
CA GLN A 490 -11.31 36.90 24.24
C GLN A 490 -10.16 37.81 23.78
N SER A 491 -10.23 38.26 22.52
CA SER A 491 -9.36 39.26 21.90
C SER A 491 -10.03 39.81 20.64
N PRO A 492 -9.97 41.13 20.37
CA PRO A 492 -10.44 41.72 19.12
C PRO A 492 -9.42 41.57 17.96
N SER A 493 -8.22 41.05 18.24
CA SER A 493 -7.08 41.04 17.31
C SER A 493 -6.88 39.69 16.61
N VAL A 494 -7.82 38.76 16.76
CA VAL A 494 -7.76 37.45 16.09
C VAL A 494 -7.97 37.65 14.59
N VAL A 495 -6.97 37.27 13.79
CA VAL A 495 -6.97 37.44 12.32
C VAL A 495 -7.17 36.13 11.56
N ARG A 496 -6.96 35.00 12.23
CA ARG A 496 -7.14 33.65 11.68
C ARG A 496 -7.77 32.76 12.75
N ALA A 497 -8.65 31.85 12.36
CA ALA A 497 -9.18 30.81 13.23
C ALA A 497 -9.11 29.43 12.55
N GLU A 498 -8.91 28.39 13.34
CA GLU A 498 -8.88 26.99 12.93
C GLU A 498 -9.76 26.16 13.86
N LEU A 499 -10.58 25.30 13.29
CA LEU A 499 -11.43 24.35 13.99
C LEU A 499 -10.82 22.96 13.85
N ASP A 500 -10.89 22.16 14.91
CA ASP A 500 -10.27 20.83 14.96
C ASP A 500 -8.79 20.85 14.49
N PRO A 501 -7.89 21.59 15.18
CA PRO A 501 -6.49 21.69 14.77
C PRO A 501 -5.75 20.33 14.78
N GLY A 502 -6.28 19.34 15.50
CA GLY A 502 -5.80 17.97 15.55
C GLY A 502 -6.34 17.05 14.46
N LYS A 503 -7.30 17.53 13.64
CA LYS A 503 -7.96 16.77 12.55
C LYS A 503 -8.50 15.42 13.04
N LEU A 504 -9.17 15.43 14.20
CA LEU A 504 -9.67 14.24 14.87
C LEU A 504 -10.86 13.61 14.17
N TYR A 505 -11.63 14.44 13.47
CA TYR A 505 -12.84 14.00 12.79
C TYR A 505 -12.57 13.72 11.32
N THR A 506 -13.23 12.69 10.79
CA THR A 506 -13.24 12.44 9.34
C THR A 506 -14.04 13.53 8.64
N GLN A 507 -13.44 14.21 7.66
CA GLN A 507 -14.10 15.31 6.97
C GLN A 507 -14.02 15.18 5.45
N LEU A 508 -15.00 15.76 4.75
CA LEU A 508 -15.00 15.91 3.30
C LEU A 508 -13.90 16.88 2.82
N SER A 509 -13.60 17.93 3.61
CA SER A 509 -12.59 18.93 3.26
C SER A 509 -12.02 19.58 4.52
N TYR A 510 -10.71 19.42 4.74
CA TYR A 510 -10.04 20.04 5.90
C TYR A 510 -9.71 21.51 5.67
N ARG A 511 -9.79 22.03 4.44
CA ARG A 511 -9.60 23.47 4.21
C ARG A 511 -10.75 24.33 4.72
N ASP A 512 -11.90 23.74 5.00
CA ASP A 512 -13.10 24.45 5.44
C ASP A 512 -13.03 24.79 6.94
N ASP A 513 -12.19 24.06 7.66
CA ASP A 513 -11.96 24.26 9.09
C ASP A 513 -10.94 25.37 9.41
N VAL A 514 -10.45 26.11 8.39
CA VAL A 514 -9.57 27.28 8.57
C VAL A 514 -10.13 28.52 7.89
N ALA A 515 -10.15 29.65 8.60
CA ALA A 515 -10.51 30.95 8.03
C ALA A 515 -9.57 32.10 8.49
N PRO A 516 -9.06 32.94 7.57
CA PRO A 516 -9.11 32.77 6.12
C PRO A 516 -8.28 31.57 5.66
N ARG A 517 -8.66 30.97 4.53
CA ARG A 517 -7.88 29.89 3.90
C ARG A 517 -6.58 30.46 3.34
N GLU A 518 -5.46 29.94 3.83
CA GLU A 518 -4.14 30.27 3.27
C GLU A 518 -3.69 29.21 2.25
N ILE A 519 -3.96 27.93 2.53
CA ILE A 519 -3.75 26.80 1.63
C ILE A 519 -5.12 26.48 1.00
N THR A 520 -5.20 26.54 -0.32
CA THR A 520 -6.49 26.48 -1.05
C THR A 520 -6.92 25.09 -1.49
N ASP A 521 -6.00 24.14 -1.40
CA ASP A 521 -6.17 22.75 -1.83
C ASP A 521 -6.08 21.84 -0.59
N ASP A 522 -6.89 20.78 -0.55
CA ASP A 522 -6.91 19.85 0.59
C ASP A 522 -5.58 19.07 0.71
N ASP A 523 -4.91 18.83 -0.42
CA ASP A 523 -3.51 18.39 -0.44
C ASP A 523 -2.57 19.61 -0.55
N PRO A 524 -1.81 19.96 0.50
CA PRO A 524 -0.87 21.08 0.46
C PRO A 524 0.23 20.93 -0.60
N LEU A 525 0.54 19.70 -1.05
CA LEU A 525 1.51 19.48 -2.12
C LEU A 525 0.97 19.92 -3.47
N VAL A 526 -0.32 19.66 -3.76
CA VAL A 526 -1.00 20.12 -4.98
C VAL A 526 -1.00 21.65 -5.07
N PHE A 527 -1.22 22.34 -3.94
CA PHE A 527 -1.17 23.79 -3.84
C PHE A 527 0.18 24.39 -4.30
N ILE A 528 1.29 23.69 -4.05
CA ILE A 528 2.63 24.09 -4.49
C ILE A 528 2.86 23.66 -5.94
N LYS A 529 2.63 22.38 -6.24
CA LYS A 529 2.91 21.75 -7.53
C LYS A 529 2.17 22.44 -8.68
N ARG A 530 0.93 22.88 -8.46
CA ARG A 530 0.14 23.60 -9.47
C ARG A 530 0.85 24.84 -10.01
N GLU A 531 1.42 25.67 -9.15
CA GLU A 531 2.13 26.88 -9.59
C GLU A 531 3.50 26.53 -10.18
N PHE A 532 4.16 25.49 -9.64
CA PHE A 532 5.42 24.99 -10.20
C PHE A 532 5.25 24.50 -11.64
N ASP A 533 4.23 23.68 -11.92
CA ASP A 533 3.94 23.14 -13.26
C ASP A 533 3.55 24.24 -14.26
N ARG A 534 2.97 25.35 -13.77
CA ARG A 534 2.71 26.57 -14.56
C ARG A 534 3.94 27.47 -14.74
N GLN A 535 5.11 27.03 -14.30
CA GLN A 535 6.38 27.77 -14.33
C GLN A 535 6.34 29.09 -13.54
N ARG A 536 5.39 29.23 -12.61
CA ARG A 536 5.24 30.37 -11.70
C ARG A 536 6.08 30.13 -10.45
N TYR A 537 7.40 30.15 -10.62
CA TYR A 537 8.33 29.68 -9.60
C TYR A 537 8.35 30.55 -8.34
N SER A 538 8.06 31.85 -8.46
CA SER A 538 7.97 32.75 -7.30
C SER A 538 6.73 32.45 -6.45
N GLU A 539 5.60 32.14 -7.10
CA GLU A 539 4.37 31.70 -6.43
C GLU A 539 4.53 30.31 -5.82
N ALA A 540 5.18 29.38 -6.52
CA ALA A 540 5.50 28.05 -6.00
C ALA A 540 6.38 28.14 -4.74
N GLU A 541 7.41 28.99 -4.74
CA GLU A 541 8.21 29.27 -3.55
C GLU A 541 7.36 29.84 -2.41
N ARG A 542 6.54 30.86 -2.68
CA ARG A 542 5.67 31.48 -1.67
C ARG A 542 4.74 30.44 -1.05
N ASN A 543 4.13 29.59 -1.88
CA ASN A 543 3.24 28.52 -1.44
C ASN A 543 4.00 27.46 -0.63
N ALA A 544 5.20 27.06 -1.07
CA ALA A 544 6.03 26.10 -0.34
C ALA A 544 6.44 26.62 1.03
N ARG A 545 6.84 27.89 1.13
CA ARG A 545 7.14 28.54 2.42
C ARG A 545 5.92 28.58 3.34
N LEU A 546 4.73 28.87 2.80
CA LEU A 546 3.49 28.85 3.57
C LEU A 546 3.18 27.45 4.12
N VAL A 547 3.30 26.40 3.31
CA VAL A 547 3.10 25.02 3.74
C VAL A 547 4.13 24.61 4.81
N LEU A 548 5.41 24.94 4.59
CA LEU A 548 6.49 24.61 5.54
C LEU A 548 6.40 25.36 6.87
N ARG A 549 5.69 26.50 6.94
CA ARG A 549 5.37 27.13 8.24
C ARG A 549 4.40 26.31 9.07
N ARG A 550 3.47 25.58 8.43
CA ARG A 550 2.50 24.72 9.13
C ARG A 550 3.05 23.32 9.36
N PHE A 551 3.83 22.80 8.41
CA PHE A 551 4.41 21.46 8.44
C PHE A 551 5.92 21.53 8.17
N PRO A 552 6.75 21.89 9.18
CA PRO A 552 8.19 22.08 9.00
C PRO A 552 8.95 20.84 8.50
N ALA A 553 8.49 19.65 8.87
CA ALA A 553 9.07 18.38 8.44
C ALA A 553 8.56 17.88 7.07
N PHE A 554 7.75 18.66 6.34
CA PHE A 554 7.16 18.19 5.08
C PHE A 554 8.15 18.27 3.91
N ASP A 555 8.99 17.24 3.78
CA ASP A 555 10.10 17.19 2.83
C ASP A 555 9.67 17.30 1.37
N ASP A 556 8.48 16.82 1.00
CA ASP A 556 7.96 16.94 -0.37
C ASP A 556 7.76 18.43 -0.75
N ALA A 557 7.26 19.26 0.17
CA ALA A 557 7.17 20.71 -0.02
C ALA A 557 8.55 21.37 -0.09
N ARG A 558 9.52 20.88 0.68
CA ARG A 558 10.91 21.36 0.68
C ARG A 558 11.63 21.06 -0.63
N VAL A 559 11.39 19.88 -1.22
CA VAL A 559 11.87 19.55 -2.57
C VAL A 559 11.35 20.55 -3.59
N PHE A 560 10.06 20.90 -3.56
CA PHE A 560 9.52 21.90 -4.48
C PHE A 560 10.11 23.30 -4.23
N LEU A 561 10.38 23.67 -2.99
CA LEU A 561 11.09 24.92 -2.68
C LEU A 561 12.51 24.93 -3.30
N GLY A 562 13.28 23.87 -3.13
CA GLY A 562 14.61 23.72 -3.75
C GLY A 562 14.55 23.75 -5.28
N ARG A 563 13.56 23.08 -5.88
CA ARG A 563 13.34 23.11 -7.34
C ARG A 563 12.94 24.50 -7.84
N ALA A 564 12.12 25.24 -7.08
CA ALA A 564 11.78 26.61 -7.42
C ALA A 564 13.02 27.53 -7.37
N HIS A 565 13.89 27.37 -6.38
CA HIS A 565 15.17 28.06 -6.31
C HIS A 565 16.07 27.75 -7.51
N LEU A 566 16.18 26.47 -7.91
CA LEU A 566 16.93 26.05 -9.12
C LEU A 566 16.41 26.72 -10.40
N ALA A 567 15.08 26.77 -10.57
CA ALA A 567 14.44 27.37 -11.73
C ALA A 567 14.65 28.90 -11.78
N GLN A 568 14.79 29.54 -10.62
CA GLN A 568 15.11 30.96 -10.47
C GLN A 568 16.63 31.24 -10.48
N GLY A 569 17.49 30.25 -10.71
CA GLY A 569 18.95 30.41 -10.75
C GLY A 569 19.65 30.54 -9.39
N ARG A 570 18.93 30.36 -8.28
CA ARG A 570 19.46 30.49 -6.91
C ARG A 570 20.03 29.17 -6.41
N MET A 571 21.23 28.85 -6.89
CA MET A 571 21.89 27.55 -6.66
C MET A 571 22.18 27.28 -5.17
N THR A 572 22.62 28.29 -4.42
CA THR A 572 22.93 28.16 -2.99
C THR A 572 21.67 27.84 -2.18
N ASP A 573 20.60 28.61 -2.38
CA ASP A 573 19.32 28.38 -1.70
C ASP A 573 18.76 26.98 -2.03
N ALA A 574 18.81 26.59 -3.30
CA ALA A 574 18.38 25.27 -3.74
C ALA A 574 19.15 24.14 -3.05
N LYS A 575 20.48 24.25 -3.03
CA LYS A 575 21.37 23.28 -2.39
C LYS A 575 21.00 23.10 -0.93
N THR A 576 20.85 24.20 -0.19
CA THR A 576 20.49 24.18 1.22
C THR A 576 19.16 23.45 1.47
N GLU A 577 18.14 23.67 0.63
CA GLU A 577 16.86 22.98 0.82
C GLU A 577 16.94 21.48 0.50
N PHE A 578 17.70 21.06 -0.52
CA PHE A 578 17.89 19.63 -0.80
C PHE A 578 18.74 18.92 0.28
N GLU A 579 19.77 19.57 0.80
CA GLU A 579 20.57 19.02 1.92
C GLU A 579 19.73 18.83 3.18
N LYS A 580 18.80 19.75 3.47
CA LYS A 580 17.83 19.59 4.57
C LYS A 580 16.93 18.36 4.39
N VAL A 581 16.49 18.05 3.17
CA VAL A 581 15.70 16.83 2.90
C VAL A 581 16.52 15.57 3.20
N LEU A 582 17.78 15.53 2.76
CA LEU A 582 18.66 14.38 3.01
C LEU A 582 19.07 14.24 4.49
N GLY A 583 19.04 15.35 5.25
CA GLY A 583 19.24 15.37 6.71
C GLY A 583 17.97 15.20 7.54
N SER A 584 16.80 15.01 6.91
CA SER A 584 15.53 14.79 7.62
C SER A 584 15.54 13.45 8.38
N LYS A 585 14.80 13.40 9.49
CA LYS A 585 14.73 12.20 10.34
C LYS A 585 14.10 11.00 9.62
N LEU A 586 13.05 11.26 8.83
CA LEU A 586 12.27 10.22 8.19
C LEU A 586 11.62 10.74 6.90
N PRO A 587 12.41 11.10 5.87
CA PRO A 587 11.90 11.61 4.60
C PRO A 587 11.13 10.53 3.82
N THR A 588 10.50 10.89 2.69
CA THR A 588 9.91 9.89 1.79
C THR A 588 10.98 9.38 0.82
N PRO A 589 10.84 8.16 0.25
CA PRO A 589 11.72 7.71 -0.83
C PRO A 589 11.76 8.72 -1.98
N GLN A 590 10.58 9.27 -2.32
CA GLN A 590 10.43 10.26 -3.38
C GLN A 590 11.19 11.56 -3.07
N SER A 591 11.06 12.11 -1.85
CA SER A 591 11.73 13.34 -1.49
C SER A 591 13.24 13.19 -1.47
N GLN A 592 13.76 12.05 -0.99
CA GLN A 592 15.18 11.71 -1.04
C GLN A 592 15.70 11.68 -2.49
N ALA A 593 15.01 10.97 -3.38
CA ALA A 593 15.44 10.84 -4.77
C ALA A 593 15.41 12.17 -5.52
N TRP A 594 14.35 12.97 -5.35
CA TRP A 594 14.28 14.30 -5.96
C TRP A 594 15.29 15.29 -5.37
N ALA A 595 15.64 15.16 -4.09
CA ALA A 595 16.72 15.95 -3.50
C ALA A 595 18.09 15.60 -4.11
N LEU A 596 18.36 14.32 -4.35
CA LEU A 596 19.57 13.88 -5.06
C LEU A 596 19.60 14.40 -6.51
N VAL A 597 18.49 14.31 -7.25
CA VAL A 597 18.37 14.92 -8.59
C VAL A 597 18.66 16.42 -8.53
N GLY A 598 18.07 17.12 -7.55
CA GLY A 598 18.28 18.55 -7.34
C GLY A 598 19.74 18.92 -7.07
N LEU A 599 20.42 18.17 -6.21
CA LEU A 599 21.87 18.34 -5.95
C LEU A 599 22.71 18.01 -7.18
N GLY A 600 22.32 17.03 -7.98
CA GLY A 600 22.92 16.72 -9.28
C GLY A 600 22.84 17.92 -10.23
N GLU A 601 21.66 18.53 -10.36
CA GLU A 601 21.45 19.74 -11.17
C GLU A 601 22.24 20.95 -10.65
N VAL A 602 22.27 21.18 -9.32
CA VAL A 602 23.10 22.24 -8.71
C VAL A 602 24.57 22.02 -9.07
N ALA A 603 25.08 20.80 -8.91
CA ALA A 603 26.48 20.47 -9.17
C ALA A 603 26.81 20.63 -10.67
N ARG A 604 25.93 20.19 -11.56
CA ARG A 604 26.09 20.33 -13.01
C ARG A 604 26.12 21.80 -13.43
N LYS A 605 25.18 22.61 -12.95
CA LYS A 605 25.10 24.05 -13.27
C LYS A 605 26.25 24.87 -12.65
N THR A 606 26.86 24.37 -11.58
CA THR A 606 28.06 24.98 -10.96
C THR A 606 29.38 24.42 -11.51
N GLY A 607 29.34 23.59 -12.55
CA GLY A 607 30.51 23.05 -13.25
C GLY A 607 31.15 21.82 -12.61
N ASN A 608 30.60 21.31 -11.50
CA ASN A 608 31.10 20.11 -10.83
C ASN A 608 30.46 18.83 -11.39
N LYS A 609 30.93 18.40 -12.57
CA LYS A 609 30.42 17.21 -13.27
C LYS A 609 30.53 15.92 -12.46
N GLN A 610 31.60 15.75 -11.68
CA GLN A 610 31.84 14.54 -10.90
C GLN A 610 30.78 14.38 -9.79
N ARG A 611 30.56 15.43 -8.99
CA ARG A 611 29.49 15.40 -7.98
C ARG A 611 28.10 15.28 -8.60
N ALA A 612 27.87 15.89 -9.76
CA ALA A 612 26.60 15.74 -10.47
C ALA A 612 26.33 14.27 -10.79
N LEU A 613 27.32 13.57 -11.35
CA LEU A 613 27.23 12.15 -11.67
C LEU A 613 26.97 11.30 -10.42
N GLU A 614 27.69 11.54 -9.33
CA GLU A 614 27.50 10.81 -8.07
C GLU A 614 26.07 10.95 -7.54
N HIS A 615 25.51 12.16 -7.57
CA HIS A 615 24.14 12.40 -7.13
C HIS A 615 23.10 11.75 -8.04
N TYR A 616 23.25 11.84 -9.37
CA TYR A 616 22.36 11.16 -10.30
C TYR A 616 22.43 9.64 -10.16
N GLN A 617 23.63 9.07 -9.99
CA GLN A 617 23.79 7.63 -9.76
C GLN A 617 23.09 7.17 -8.49
N LYS A 618 23.22 7.92 -7.38
CA LYS A 618 22.50 7.61 -6.13
C LYS A 618 20.98 7.68 -6.30
N ALA A 619 20.48 8.65 -7.05
CA ALA A 619 19.04 8.78 -7.33
C ALA A 619 18.52 7.61 -8.19
N ILE A 620 19.32 7.14 -9.17
CA ILE A 620 18.99 5.98 -9.99
C ILE A 620 19.01 4.69 -9.14
N GLN A 621 20.02 4.53 -8.29
CA GLN A 621 20.22 3.35 -7.46
C GLN A 621 19.16 3.21 -6.37
N SER A 622 18.59 4.30 -5.85
CA SER A 622 17.54 4.21 -4.82
C SER A 622 16.22 3.66 -5.37
N ASP A 623 16.01 3.70 -6.69
CA ASP A 623 14.82 3.23 -7.41
C ASP A 623 13.49 3.68 -6.78
N ALA A 624 13.50 4.87 -6.17
CA ALA A 624 12.45 5.27 -5.25
C ALA A 624 11.18 5.80 -5.92
N GLU A 625 11.31 6.40 -7.11
CA GLU A 625 10.21 7.00 -7.87
C GLU A 625 10.59 7.16 -9.36
N TYR A 626 9.68 6.80 -10.27
CA TYR A 626 9.93 6.78 -11.71
C TYR A 626 10.42 8.12 -12.27
N GLY A 627 9.75 9.22 -11.92
CA GLY A 627 10.08 10.57 -12.39
C GLY A 627 11.47 11.04 -11.94
N ALA A 628 11.85 10.79 -10.68
CA ALA A 628 13.18 11.10 -10.17
C ALA A 628 14.26 10.27 -10.89
N THR A 629 14.04 8.96 -11.06
CA THR A 629 14.96 8.08 -11.79
C THR A 629 15.10 8.56 -13.23
N LEU A 630 14.01 8.84 -13.94
CA LEU A 630 14.04 9.36 -15.32
C LEU A 630 14.81 10.69 -15.42
N ALA A 631 14.56 11.62 -14.50
CA ALA A 631 15.28 12.90 -14.45
C ALA A 631 16.78 12.71 -14.19
N ALA A 632 17.15 11.81 -13.28
CA ALA A 632 18.55 11.49 -13.00
C ALA A 632 19.27 10.87 -14.21
N ARG A 633 18.60 9.96 -14.95
CA ARG A 633 19.16 9.36 -16.18
C ARG A 633 19.38 10.41 -17.27
N ARG A 634 18.43 11.33 -17.45
CA ARG A 634 18.58 12.49 -18.37
C ARG A 634 19.76 13.37 -17.94
N GLY A 635 19.85 13.71 -16.65
CA GLY A 635 20.97 14.46 -16.10
C GLY A 635 22.32 13.78 -16.33
N ARG A 636 22.40 12.45 -16.11
CA ARG A 636 23.61 11.66 -16.41
C ARG A 636 23.98 11.70 -17.89
N LYS A 637 23.00 11.56 -18.79
CA LYS A 637 23.20 11.65 -20.25
C LYS A 637 23.80 13.00 -20.65
N GLU A 638 23.31 14.11 -20.08
CA GLU A 638 23.84 15.46 -20.34
C GLU A 638 25.31 15.63 -19.93
N LEU A 639 25.79 14.85 -18.96
CA LEU A 639 27.20 14.87 -18.57
C LEU A 639 28.13 14.20 -19.59
N ASN A 640 27.58 13.44 -20.56
CA ASN A 640 28.30 12.69 -21.59
C ASN A 640 29.39 11.77 -21.01
N VAL A 641 29.05 11.09 -19.91
CA VAL A 641 29.95 10.13 -19.24
C VAL A 641 29.85 8.79 -19.97
N LYS A 642 30.99 8.27 -20.43
CA LYS A 642 31.05 6.95 -21.06
C LYS A 642 31.07 5.86 -19.99
N SER A 643 30.17 4.89 -20.11
CA SER A 643 30.21 3.65 -19.32
C SER A 643 30.93 2.55 -20.10
N GLU A 644 31.56 1.63 -19.38
CA GLU A 644 32.01 0.37 -19.97
C GLU A 644 30.79 -0.47 -20.34
N ILE A 645 30.75 -0.96 -21.58
CA ILE A 645 29.64 -1.76 -22.11
C ILE A 645 30.13 -3.21 -22.27
N PRO A 646 29.60 -4.17 -21.50
CA PRO A 646 29.96 -5.57 -21.66
C PRO A 646 29.63 -6.07 -23.06
N SER A 647 30.54 -6.83 -23.68
CA SER A 647 30.39 -7.33 -25.06
C SER A 647 29.16 -8.22 -25.25
N GLU A 648 28.76 -8.97 -24.21
CA GLU A 648 27.54 -9.78 -24.21
C GLU A 648 26.25 -8.94 -24.28
N VAL A 649 26.23 -7.74 -23.69
CA VAL A 649 25.08 -6.83 -23.75
C VAL A 649 24.94 -6.26 -25.16
N THR A 650 26.06 -5.84 -25.77
CA THR A 650 26.10 -5.42 -27.18
C THR A 650 25.62 -6.54 -28.10
N SER A 651 26.10 -7.77 -27.87
CA SER A 651 25.69 -8.94 -28.65
C SER A 651 24.20 -9.28 -28.49
N PHE A 652 23.67 -9.13 -27.26
CA PHE A 652 22.25 -9.33 -26.99
C PHE A 652 21.39 -8.38 -27.82
N PHE A 653 21.66 -7.07 -27.77
CA PHE A 653 20.85 -6.09 -28.50
C PHE A 653 20.98 -6.21 -30.02
N ALA A 654 22.16 -6.56 -30.54
CA ALA A 654 22.32 -6.86 -31.97
C ALA A 654 21.40 -8.03 -32.42
N ASN A 655 21.31 -9.08 -31.59
CA ASN A 655 20.41 -10.21 -31.86
C ASN A 655 18.93 -9.84 -31.67
N PHE A 656 18.63 -9.04 -30.65
CA PHE A 656 17.28 -8.57 -30.37
C PHE A 656 16.73 -7.69 -31.51
N ASP A 657 17.48 -6.68 -31.93
CA ASP A 657 17.12 -5.77 -33.02
C ASP A 657 16.87 -6.57 -34.32
N LYS A 658 17.74 -7.53 -34.64
CA LYS A 658 17.57 -8.43 -35.79
C LYS A 658 16.29 -9.26 -35.69
N ALA A 659 16.00 -9.83 -34.52
CA ALA A 659 14.79 -10.65 -34.32
C ALA A 659 13.51 -9.82 -34.47
N VAL A 660 13.52 -8.59 -33.95
CA VAL A 660 12.41 -7.63 -34.04
C VAL A 660 12.17 -7.19 -35.49
N VAL A 661 13.21 -6.77 -36.21
CA VAL A 661 13.09 -6.34 -37.62
C VAL A 661 12.69 -7.48 -38.54
N ALA A 662 13.12 -8.72 -38.25
CA ALA A 662 12.68 -9.91 -38.97
C ALA A 662 11.20 -10.25 -38.73
N ASN A 663 10.49 -9.53 -37.85
CA ASN A 663 9.11 -9.77 -37.44
C ASN A 663 8.87 -11.22 -36.99
N SER A 664 9.90 -11.87 -36.43
CA SER A 664 9.84 -13.25 -35.98
C SER A 664 9.44 -13.33 -34.51
N LYS A 665 8.15 -13.54 -34.25
CA LYS A 665 7.61 -13.69 -32.90
C LYS A 665 8.38 -14.75 -32.08
N ARG A 666 8.66 -15.92 -32.68
CA ARG A 666 9.41 -16.99 -32.02
C ARG A 666 10.84 -16.58 -31.65
N ALA A 667 11.53 -15.85 -32.53
CA ALA A 667 12.90 -15.40 -32.26
C ALA A 667 12.91 -14.36 -31.13
N VAL A 668 11.99 -13.39 -31.17
CA VAL A 668 11.82 -12.40 -30.09
C VAL A 668 11.52 -13.10 -28.77
N GLU A 669 10.51 -13.99 -28.73
CA GLU A 669 10.13 -14.72 -27.52
C GLU A 669 11.27 -15.55 -26.92
N SER A 670 12.18 -16.08 -27.74
CA SER A 670 13.36 -16.82 -27.25
C SER A 670 14.38 -15.95 -26.49
N LEU A 671 14.34 -14.64 -26.69
CA LEU A 671 15.20 -13.66 -26.02
C LEU A 671 14.55 -13.05 -24.78
N LEU A 672 13.28 -13.35 -24.49
CA LEU A 672 12.54 -12.80 -23.37
C LEU A 672 12.46 -13.78 -22.21
N MET A 673 12.36 -13.24 -20.99
CA MET A 673 11.93 -14.03 -19.83
C MET A 673 10.42 -14.21 -19.88
N LYS A 674 9.97 -15.45 -20.07
CA LYS A 674 8.54 -15.79 -20.16
C LYS A 674 7.81 -15.35 -18.89
N GLY A 675 6.69 -14.67 -19.07
CA GLY A 675 5.84 -14.20 -17.97
C GLY A 675 6.16 -12.80 -17.43
N GLU A 676 7.35 -12.26 -17.69
CA GLU A 676 7.76 -10.93 -17.22
C GLU A 676 7.23 -9.81 -18.12
N ILE A 677 7.44 -9.93 -19.44
CA ILE A 677 7.20 -8.86 -20.41
C ILE A 677 6.24 -9.32 -21.53
N ALA A 678 5.24 -10.11 -21.18
CA ALA A 678 4.31 -10.74 -22.12
C ALA A 678 3.57 -9.75 -23.04
N ARG A 679 3.33 -8.51 -22.58
CA ARG A 679 2.68 -7.46 -23.38
C ARG A 679 3.63 -6.82 -24.41
N PHE A 680 4.93 -6.75 -24.09
CA PHE A 680 5.94 -6.11 -24.94
C PHE A 680 6.24 -6.93 -26.20
N SER A 681 6.27 -8.27 -26.09
CA SER A 681 6.53 -9.14 -27.24
C SER A 681 5.48 -8.98 -28.34
N GLY A 682 4.20 -8.83 -27.95
CA GLY A 682 3.08 -8.65 -28.87
C GLY A 682 3.05 -7.28 -29.55
N SER A 683 3.60 -6.24 -28.93
CA SER A 683 3.64 -4.88 -29.50
C SER A 683 4.81 -4.64 -30.44
N VAL A 684 5.88 -5.43 -30.32
CA VAL A 684 7.13 -5.21 -31.08
C VAL A 684 7.25 -6.16 -32.28
N ALA A 685 6.63 -7.35 -32.24
CA ALA A 685 6.65 -8.30 -33.34
C ALA A 685 5.48 -8.09 -34.31
N GLY A 686 5.76 -7.97 -35.61
CA GLY A 686 4.76 -7.99 -36.70
C GLY A 686 4.42 -6.64 -37.32
N GLN A 687 4.88 -5.54 -36.73
CA GLN A 687 4.66 -4.18 -37.26
C GLN A 687 5.95 -3.40 -37.46
N THR A 688 7.11 -3.95 -37.10
CA THR A 688 8.36 -3.17 -37.05
C THR A 688 9.01 -3.08 -38.43
N GLN A 689 9.23 -1.86 -38.91
CA GLN A 689 9.96 -1.54 -40.14
C GLN A 689 11.44 -1.23 -39.88
N ALA A 690 11.73 -0.57 -38.76
CA ALA A 690 13.09 -0.28 -38.30
C ALA A 690 13.15 -0.32 -36.78
N TRP A 691 14.25 -0.82 -36.23
CA TRP A 691 14.53 -0.85 -34.81
C TRP A 691 16.04 -0.82 -34.60
N THR A 692 16.54 0.20 -33.92
CA THR A 692 17.97 0.39 -33.66
C THR A 692 18.16 0.79 -32.21
N THR A 693 18.85 -0.06 -31.46
CA THR A 693 19.19 0.17 -30.05
C THR A 693 20.63 0.69 -29.92
N SER A 694 20.79 1.92 -29.42
CA SER A 694 22.11 2.49 -29.12
C SER A 694 22.36 2.52 -27.61
N ILE A 695 23.31 1.71 -27.12
CA ILE A 695 23.59 1.61 -25.68
C ILE A 695 24.32 2.89 -25.19
N ILE A 696 23.77 3.51 -24.15
CA ILE A 696 24.33 4.70 -23.48
C ILE A 696 25.16 4.28 -22.26
N ALA A 697 24.56 3.45 -21.40
CA ALA A 697 25.17 3.03 -20.15
C ALA A 697 24.66 1.66 -19.72
N VAL A 698 25.48 0.94 -18.95
CA VAL A 698 25.13 -0.35 -18.35
C VAL A 698 25.46 -0.28 -16.86
N ASP A 699 24.45 -0.51 -16.02
CA ASP A 699 24.57 -0.58 -14.57
C ASP A 699 24.35 -2.03 -14.13
N ALA A 700 25.38 -2.69 -13.57
CA ALA A 700 25.25 -4.03 -13.02
C ALA A 700 24.48 -3.98 -11.69
N LEU A 701 23.33 -4.65 -11.62
CA LEU A 701 22.52 -4.74 -10.41
C LEU A 701 23.07 -5.78 -9.43
N ASP A 702 23.48 -6.92 -9.98
CA ASP A 702 24.10 -8.05 -9.30
C ASP A 702 24.99 -8.80 -10.31
N ASP A 703 25.40 -10.04 -9.99
CA ASP A 703 26.26 -10.84 -10.87
C ASP A 703 25.51 -11.42 -12.08
N GLU A 704 24.17 -11.43 -12.03
CA GLU A 704 23.30 -12.06 -13.03
C GLU A 704 22.42 -11.04 -13.78
N SER A 705 22.31 -9.78 -13.32
CA SER A 705 21.35 -8.80 -13.85
C SER A 705 21.93 -7.41 -14.09
N PHE A 706 21.44 -6.76 -15.14
CA PHE A 706 21.88 -5.44 -15.60
C PHE A 706 20.69 -4.53 -15.90
N LEU A 707 20.85 -3.23 -15.66
CA LEU A 707 20.05 -2.18 -16.30
C LEU A 707 20.84 -1.59 -17.46
N VAL A 708 20.22 -1.55 -18.62
CA VAL A 708 20.82 -1.06 -19.86
C VAL A 708 20.06 0.16 -20.33
N GLU A 709 20.70 1.33 -20.25
CA GLU A 709 20.18 2.58 -20.80
C GLU A 709 20.50 2.66 -22.28
N THR A 710 19.51 3.05 -23.07
CA THR A 710 19.62 3.09 -24.52
C THR A 710 18.95 4.32 -25.11
N ASP A 711 19.51 4.84 -26.19
CA ASP A 711 18.78 5.65 -27.15
C ASP A 711 18.20 4.70 -28.20
N LEU A 712 16.87 4.59 -28.20
CA LEU A 712 16.11 3.74 -29.10
C LEU A 712 15.57 4.57 -30.26
N SER A 713 15.74 4.08 -31.48
CA SER A 713 15.07 4.59 -32.68
C SER A 713 14.25 3.47 -33.29
N LEU A 714 12.95 3.70 -33.48
CA LEU A 714 12.03 2.70 -34.03
C LEU A 714 11.06 3.30 -35.03
N LYS A 715 10.61 2.46 -35.96
CA LYS A 715 9.54 2.78 -36.89
C LYS A 715 8.59 1.58 -36.98
N LEU A 716 7.35 1.78 -36.56
CA LEU A 716 6.28 0.81 -36.75
C LEU A 716 5.49 1.14 -38.03
N LEU A 717 4.77 0.15 -38.54
CA LEU A 717 3.89 0.29 -39.70
C LEU A 717 2.88 1.43 -39.45
N ASN A 718 2.76 2.32 -40.43
CA ASN A 718 1.86 3.49 -40.37
C ASN A 718 2.15 4.49 -39.22
N ARG A 719 3.33 4.43 -38.60
CA ARG A 719 3.80 5.42 -37.63
C ARG A 719 5.03 6.16 -38.14
N ASN A 720 5.26 7.35 -37.59
CA ASN A 720 6.50 8.09 -37.83
C ASN A 720 7.68 7.39 -37.12
N VAL A 721 8.90 7.81 -37.45
CA VAL A 721 10.07 7.40 -36.69
C VAL A 721 9.97 8.04 -35.30
N GLU A 722 10.07 7.20 -34.28
CA GLU A 722 10.03 7.61 -32.87
C GLU A 722 11.41 7.39 -32.27
N THR A 723 11.86 8.33 -31.43
CA THR A 723 13.18 8.24 -30.80
C THR A 723 13.10 8.62 -29.33
N GLY A 724 13.91 7.98 -28.49
CA GLY A 724 13.99 8.38 -27.09
C GLY A 724 14.71 7.39 -26.20
N LEU A 725 14.57 7.62 -24.89
CA LEU A 725 15.25 6.82 -23.86
C LEU A 725 14.46 5.54 -23.59
N ALA A 726 15.12 4.39 -23.66
CA ALA A 726 14.60 3.14 -23.13
C ALA A 726 15.60 2.52 -22.15
N VAL A 727 15.09 2.00 -21.03
CA VAL A 727 15.88 1.30 -20.02
C VAL A 727 15.38 -0.13 -19.91
N PHE A 728 16.25 -1.07 -20.26
CA PHE A 728 15.95 -2.49 -20.29
C PHE A 728 16.62 -3.20 -19.11
N ARG A 729 15.92 -4.17 -18.52
CA ARG A 729 16.52 -5.08 -17.54
C ARG A 729 16.88 -6.39 -18.23
N LEU A 730 18.16 -6.74 -18.19
CA LEU A 730 18.64 -8.04 -18.65
C LEU A 730 18.95 -8.91 -17.44
N SER A 731 18.58 -10.19 -17.50
CA SER A 731 18.92 -11.18 -16.48
C SER A 731 19.45 -12.44 -17.14
N ARG A 732 20.49 -13.03 -16.54
CA ARG A 732 21.07 -14.28 -16.98
C ARG A 732 20.28 -15.46 -16.43
N VAL A 733 19.91 -16.38 -17.33
CA VAL A 733 19.19 -17.61 -17.00
C VAL A 733 19.79 -18.74 -17.81
N GLY A 734 20.32 -19.76 -17.13
CA GLY A 734 20.99 -20.88 -17.79
C GLY A 734 22.24 -20.46 -18.59
N GLY A 735 22.93 -19.40 -18.16
CA GLY A 735 24.12 -18.85 -18.83
C GLY A 735 23.82 -17.80 -19.92
N GLU A 736 22.58 -17.71 -20.41
CA GLU A 736 22.19 -16.77 -21.47
C GLU A 736 21.51 -15.51 -20.90
N LEU A 737 21.74 -14.35 -21.52
CA LEU A 737 20.99 -13.13 -21.24
C LEU A 737 19.57 -13.22 -21.82
N LYS A 738 18.58 -12.86 -21.00
CA LYS A 738 17.18 -12.67 -21.40
C LYS A 738 16.73 -11.27 -21.00
N LEU A 739 15.88 -10.66 -21.83
CA LEU A 739 15.18 -9.44 -21.46
C LEU A 739 14.12 -9.79 -20.40
N SER A 740 14.30 -9.27 -19.19
CA SER A 740 13.47 -9.56 -18.02
C SER A 740 12.62 -8.38 -17.56
N GLY A 741 12.81 -7.19 -18.13
CA GLY A 741 12.02 -6.01 -17.81
C GLY A 741 12.24 -4.85 -18.79
N VAL A 742 11.25 -3.96 -18.87
CA VAL A 742 11.34 -2.66 -19.52
C VAL A 742 10.98 -1.63 -18.45
N GLU A 743 11.99 -0.99 -17.87
CA GLU A 743 11.84 -0.13 -16.70
C GLU A 743 11.44 1.30 -17.09
N VAL A 744 11.90 1.75 -18.27
CA VAL A 744 11.59 3.07 -18.85
C VAL A 744 11.40 2.88 -20.35
N PHE A 745 10.36 3.51 -20.90
CA PHE A 745 10.12 3.54 -22.35
C PHE A 745 9.55 4.92 -22.75
N GLU A 746 10.43 5.89 -22.91
CA GLU A 746 10.13 7.28 -23.25
C GLU A 746 10.54 7.55 -24.70
N VAL A 747 9.87 6.85 -25.63
CA VAL A 747 10.12 6.89 -27.08
C VAL A 747 8.87 7.43 -27.76
N SER A 748 9.01 8.53 -28.49
CA SER A 748 7.90 9.30 -29.07
C SER A 748 8.25 9.93 -30.41
#